data_AF-A0A7V7MRX7-F1
#
_entry.id   AF-A0A7V7MRX7-F1
#
_cell.length_a   1.000
_cell.length_b   1.000
_cell.length_c   1.000
_cell.angle_alpha   90.00
_cell.angle_beta   90.00
_cell.angle_gamma   90.00
#
_symmetry.space_group_name_H-M   'P 1'
#
loop_
_entity.id
_entity.type
_entity.pdbx_description
1 polymer ?
#
loop_
_entity_poly.entity_id
_entity_poly.type
_entity_poly.pdbx_seq_one_letter_code
_entity_poly.pdbx_strand_id
1 'polypeptide(L)'
;MAGRIPPPSQAPLITLPTLILAVETSDSNAERGRILQVSAVAMKGGAQLDQPRFSHRFKPGIPLSPQADDTSTTDSADFAEVAKTLRELFVGRIVVGHTIAADLAALCAAAAQAGIPWRDPPALDIAHLTGILDPALPNPGLKSLAERLGVTIDHNDPLLGECLAIGKIWGKLLALLREADIRTLGEAQSFAEHRVESVSRDAEAGWYDGKVQAAPSNVPLPVTHIDSYAFQRRLSDLMSAPPIMTGADTPLREVARTLCRERIGALLIGDPSAPPQGIVTERDLLQVTATGTQDLDTVTAAEIMNTPVESMAGNEMLYRALGRMDRLDIRHLCIVDSTGNAVGMISQRNLLQHRARSADMLGDEITMAEDAEALATAYARVPEIASRLVDEGLDGLTVARFISSELRALTARASEIAAGELAAEGLGTAPAPWCLLVLGSGGRGESLLGADQDNALIHTGSPDDDDWFARFGAKLADRLDTAGVPRCKGEVMVVTPRWRGTAEEWLTRVESWLRRARPEDQLNVDIFFDLIPVAGDARQARELHAHAVRNASTNLPFIGLLAESVNAVTPRLGMLGSLPTDQGRIDLKRDGLLPLVSLARTLALRAASTARSTPERLRDAVAAGRLPEGDAAALIELHVELLTLVLQQQLVDLEAGRAPSSRVELKALSRQQRSSLKHRLKHLDTVVRELRSAIAG
;
A
#
# COMPACT_ATOMS: atom_id res chain seq x y z
N MET A 1 26.69 9.45 8.40
CA MET A 1 25.78 8.30 8.22
C MET A 1 24.37 8.83 8.05
N ALA A 2 23.68 8.44 6.97
CA ALA A 2 22.35 8.93 6.64
C ALA A 2 21.35 8.53 7.73
N GLY A 3 20.77 9.52 8.41
CA GLY A 3 19.69 9.31 9.37
C GLY A 3 18.50 8.69 8.66
N ARG A 4 18.11 7.48 9.07
CA ARG A 4 16.85 6.87 8.63
C ARG A 4 15.71 7.81 9.00
N ILE A 5 14.85 8.06 8.02
CA ILE A 5 13.58 8.77 8.21
C ILE A 5 12.77 7.99 9.27
N PRO A 6 12.11 8.66 10.23
CA PRO A 6 11.24 7.97 11.18
C PRO A 6 10.18 7.12 10.43
N PRO A 7 9.71 6.01 11.02
CA PRO A 7 8.69 5.18 10.39
C PRO A 7 7.48 6.03 9.96
N PRO A 8 6.94 5.85 8.74
CA PRO A 8 5.78 6.59 8.28
C PRO A 8 4.53 6.22 9.10
N SER A 9 3.50 7.07 9.08
CA SER A 9 2.23 6.82 9.80
C SER A 9 1.59 5.46 9.45
N GLN A 10 1.84 4.93 8.27
CA GLN A 10 1.28 3.66 7.80
C GLN A 10 2.10 2.44 8.25
N ALA A 11 3.23 2.63 8.93
CA ALA A 11 4.06 1.53 9.41
C ALA A 11 3.23 0.61 10.33
N PRO A 12 3.18 -0.72 10.07
CA PRO A 12 2.43 -1.65 10.90
C PRO A 12 3.04 -1.72 12.29
N LEU A 13 2.21 -1.56 13.31
CA LEU A 13 2.66 -1.58 14.71
C LEU A 13 3.41 -2.88 15.06
N ILE A 14 3.00 -4.00 14.46
CA ILE A 14 3.58 -5.33 14.68
C ILE A 14 5.00 -5.50 14.13
N THR A 15 5.44 -4.63 13.22
CA THR A 15 6.81 -4.64 12.67
C THR A 15 7.58 -3.37 13.04
N LEU A 16 6.93 -2.46 13.76
CA LEU A 16 7.45 -1.14 14.06
C LEU A 16 8.74 -1.26 14.87
N PRO A 17 9.86 -0.70 14.38
CA PRO A 17 11.07 -0.61 15.18
C PRO A 17 10.83 0.43 16.28
N THR A 18 10.78 -0.01 17.54
CA THR A 18 10.58 0.89 18.67
C THR A 18 11.78 0.87 19.62
N LEU A 19 11.92 1.94 20.38
CA LEU A 19 12.85 2.03 21.48
C LEU A 19 12.04 2.33 22.73
N ILE A 20 11.98 1.37 23.65
CA ILE A 20 11.41 1.64 24.95
C ILE A 20 12.35 2.57 25.70
N LEU A 21 11.83 3.64 26.28
CA LEU A 21 12.61 4.63 27.04
C LEU A 21 11.95 4.85 28.40
N ALA A 22 12.78 4.91 29.43
CA ALA A 22 12.41 5.35 30.77
C ALA A 22 13.54 6.21 31.34
N VAL A 23 13.20 7.31 32.01
CA VAL A 23 14.15 8.25 32.61
C VAL A 23 13.79 8.48 34.07
N GLU A 24 14.75 8.25 34.96
CA GLU A 24 14.61 8.56 36.37
C GLU A 24 15.18 9.96 36.64
N THR A 25 14.40 10.79 37.33
CA THR A 25 14.81 12.15 37.72
C THR A 25 14.74 12.35 39.24
N SER A 26 15.55 13.27 39.75
CA SER A 26 15.55 13.63 41.18
C SER A 26 14.32 14.44 41.61
N ASP A 27 13.62 15.05 40.65
CA ASP A 27 12.41 15.84 40.86
C ASP A 27 11.48 15.65 39.64
N SER A 28 10.18 15.60 39.88
CA SER A 28 9.13 15.56 38.86
C SER A 28 9.10 16.78 37.94
N ASN A 29 9.65 17.92 38.36
CA ASN A 29 9.78 19.11 37.52
C ASN A 29 11.05 19.04 36.67
N ALA A 30 10.90 18.88 35.36
CA ALA A 30 12.01 18.72 34.41
C ALA A 30 13.03 19.87 34.41
N GLU A 31 12.64 21.11 34.74
CA GLU A 31 13.57 22.25 34.78
C GLU A 31 14.47 22.25 36.02
N ARG A 32 13.98 21.66 37.13
CA ARG A 32 14.68 21.60 38.42
C ARG A 32 15.35 20.26 38.68
N GLY A 33 14.78 19.19 38.14
CA GLY A 33 15.26 17.82 38.29
C GLY A 33 16.57 17.58 37.56
N ARG A 34 17.41 16.74 38.14
CA ARG A 34 18.57 16.12 37.46
C ARG A 34 18.20 14.71 37.06
N ILE A 35 18.67 14.29 35.90
CA ILE A 35 18.56 12.90 35.47
C ILE A 35 19.46 12.04 36.38
N LEU A 36 18.92 10.98 36.94
CA LEU A 36 19.61 10.00 37.78
C LEU A 36 19.96 8.74 36.99
N GLN A 37 19.07 8.28 36.12
CA GLN A 37 19.30 7.13 35.25
C GLN A 37 18.50 7.26 33.95
N VAL A 38 19.06 6.75 32.86
CA VAL A 38 18.34 6.56 31.58
C VAL A 38 18.48 5.12 31.16
N SER A 39 17.36 4.47 30.87
CA SER A 39 17.31 3.10 30.37
C SER A 39 16.54 3.08 29.05
N ALA A 40 17.09 2.36 28.07
CA ALA A 40 16.45 2.14 26.79
C ALA A 40 16.63 0.71 26.27
N VAL A 41 15.56 0.14 25.71
CA VAL A 41 15.53 -1.22 25.18
C VAL A 41 14.91 -1.21 23.79
N ALA A 42 15.63 -1.72 22.80
CA ALA A 42 15.07 -1.82 21.46
C ALA A 42 14.06 -2.96 21.36
N MET A 43 13.03 -2.73 20.55
CA MET A 43 12.02 -3.72 20.21
C MET A 43 11.87 -3.78 18.68
N LYS A 44 11.33 -4.91 18.21
CA LYS A 44 10.72 -5.03 16.89
C LYS A 44 9.29 -5.51 17.09
N GLY A 45 8.32 -4.65 16.79
CA GLY A 45 6.92 -4.95 17.09
C GLY A 45 6.69 -5.16 18.58
N GLY A 46 6.13 -6.32 18.94
CA GLY A 46 5.91 -6.74 20.33
C GLY A 46 7.08 -7.49 20.96
N ALA A 47 8.12 -7.81 20.18
CA ALA A 47 9.26 -8.58 20.64
C ALA A 47 10.39 -7.68 21.14
N GLN A 48 10.89 -7.98 22.33
CA GLN A 48 12.03 -7.29 22.91
C GLN A 48 13.34 -7.85 22.33
N LEU A 49 14.24 -6.95 21.93
CA LEU A 49 15.56 -7.33 21.41
C LEU A 49 16.59 -7.36 22.55
N ASP A 50 17.56 -8.26 22.44
CA ASP A 50 18.70 -8.30 23.36
C ASP A 50 19.61 -7.06 23.20
N GLN A 51 19.68 -6.55 21.97
CA GLN A 51 20.47 -5.39 21.57
C GLN A 51 19.74 -4.57 20.46
N PRO A 52 19.92 -3.24 20.41
CA PRO A 52 20.65 -2.45 21.39
C PRO A 52 19.88 -2.29 22.70
N ARG A 53 20.61 -2.43 23.81
CA ARG A 53 20.15 -2.16 25.17
C ARG A 53 21.10 -1.16 25.81
N PHE A 54 20.55 -0.13 26.42
CA PHE A 54 21.30 0.97 27.00
C PHE A 54 20.79 1.23 28.42
N SER A 55 21.69 1.38 29.38
CA SER A 55 21.37 1.83 30.74
C SER A 55 22.57 2.61 31.24
N HIS A 56 22.34 3.86 31.66
CA HIS A 56 23.39 4.74 32.19
C HIS A 56 22.89 5.45 33.43
N ARG A 57 23.66 5.35 34.53
CA ARG A 57 23.40 6.05 35.79
C ARG A 57 24.28 7.28 35.88
N PHE A 58 23.66 8.41 36.15
CA PHE A 58 24.30 9.69 36.38
C PHE A 58 24.56 9.90 37.86
N LYS A 59 25.63 10.64 38.20
CA LYS A 59 25.87 11.05 39.57
C LYS A 59 24.97 12.25 39.93
N PRO A 60 24.22 12.23 41.04
CA PRO A 60 23.16 13.21 41.33
C PRO A 60 23.63 14.68 41.43
N GLY A 61 24.89 14.94 41.78
CA GLY A 61 25.48 16.30 41.85
C GLY A 61 24.82 17.26 42.85
N ILE A 62 23.81 16.81 43.59
CA ILE A 62 23.01 17.53 44.60
C ILE A 62 22.85 16.57 45.78
N PRO A 63 22.85 17.03 47.05
CA PRO A 63 22.51 16.15 48.17
C PRO A 63 21.11 15.58 47.96
N LEU A 64 21.02 14.27 47.74
CA LEU A 64 19.76 13.55 47.86
C LEU A 64 19.34 13.59 49.34
N SER A 65 18.03 13.43 49.60
CA SER A 65 17.47 13.21 50.95
C SER A 65 18.38 12.30 51.82
N PRO A 66 18.45 12.43 53.17
CA PRO A 66 19.60 12.08 54.04
C PRO A 66 20.14 10.63 54.08
N GLN A 67 19.89 9.78 53.09
CA GLN A 67 20.25 8.37 53.05
C GLN A 67 21.19 7.97 51.89
N ALA A 68 21.70 8.91 51.07
CA ALA A 68 22.63 8.57 49.98
C ALA A 68 24.05 9.08 50.26
N ASP A 69 24.99 8.14 50.40
CA ASP A 69 26.42 8.41 50.61
C ASP A 69 27.06 9.05 49.37
N ASP A 70 27.84 10.11 49.62
CA ASP A 70 28.47 10.98 48.64
C ASP A 70 29.99 10.72 48.58
N THR A 71 30.53 10.39 47.40
CA THR A 71 31.89 10.81 47.03
C THR A 71 32.05 10.88 45.50
N SER A 72 32.39 12.08 45.02
CA SER A 72 33.10 12.47 43.78
C SER A 72 32.33 13.29 42.73
N THR A 73 33.02 14.35 42.30
CA THR A 73 32.66 15.45 41.40
C THR A 73 32.09 15.05 40.03
N THR A 74 31.14 15.85 39.53
CA THR A 74 30.48 15.75 38.20
C THR A 74 31.41 16.04 37.02
N ASP A 75 31.10 15.44 35.86
CA ASP A 75 31.60 15.93 34.57
C ASP A 75 30.42 16.07 33.58
N SER A 76 30.16 17.28 33.08
CA SER A 76 29.18 17.57 32.02
C SER A 76 29.47 16.82 30.71
N ALA A 77 30.68 16.27 30.58
CA ALA A 77 31.07 15.36 29.52
C ALA A 77 30.17 14.10 29.45
N ASP A 78 29.60 13.66 30.57
CA ASP A 78 28.84 12.39 30.66
C ASP A 78 27.48 12.46 29.92
N PHE A 79 26.72 13.55 30.07
CA PHE A 79 25.43 13.68 29.36
C PHE A 79 25.61 13.89 27.86
N ALA A 80 26.70 14.51 27.41
CA ALA A 80 26.95 14.70 25.99
C ALA A 80 27.16 13.36 25.24
N GLU A 81 27.86 12.41 25.87
CA GLU A 81 28.05 11.07 25.34
C GLU A 81 26.76 10.25 25.37
N VAL A 82 25.98 10.33 26.45
CA VAL A 82 24.67 9.70 26.54
C VAL A 82 23.71 10.28 25.49
N ALA A 83 23.66 11.61 25.34
CA ALA A 83 22.84 12.28 24.35
C ALA A 83 23.19 11.86 22.91
N LYS A 84 24.47 11.70 22.61
CA LYS A 84 24.93 11.18 21.31
C LYS A 84 24.45 9.74 21.10
N THR A 85 24.63 8.88 22.11
CA THR A 85 24.19 7.49 22.06
C THR A 85 22.67 7.37 21.87
N LEU A 86 21.88 8.14 22.64
CA LEU A 86 20.43 8.16 22.50
C LEU A 86 19.98 8.63 21.12
N ARG A 87 20.62 9.66 20.55
CA ARG A 87 20.32 10.10 19.17
C ARG A 87 20.54 8.98 18.16
N GLU A 88 21.65 8.26 18.27
CA GLU A 88 21.93 7.10 17.41
C GLU A 88 20.87 6.00 17.60
N LEU A 89 20.41 5.78 18.82
CA LEU A 89 19.36 4.82 19.13
C LEU A 89 17.97 5.24 18.64
N PHE A 90 17.67 6.54 18.55
CA PHE A 90 16.41 7.07 18.03
C PHE A 90 16.29 6.98 16.50
N VAL A 91 17.40 6.89 15.77
CA VAL A 91 17.39 6.90 14.30
C VAL A 91 16.52 5.77 13.75
N GLY A 92 15.46 6.15 13.02
CA GLY A 92 14.53 5.21 12.39
C GLY A 92 13.64 4.42 13.35
N ARG A 93 13.46 4.89 14.59
CA ARG A 93 12.60 4.25 15.61
C ARG A 93 11.55 5.21 16.16
N ILE A 94 10.44 4.64 16.64
CA ILE A 94 9.47 5.34 17.49
C ILE A 94 9.84 5.09 18.94
N VAL A 95 9.90 6.14 19.76
CA VAL A 95 10.13 5.98 21.20
C VAL A 95 8.81 5.62 21.88
N VAL A 96 8.83 4.60 22.73
CA VAL A 96 7.65 4.17 23.49
C VAL A 96 7.99 4.26 24.97
N GLY A 97 7.12 4.89 25.75
CA GLY A 97 7.29 5.00 27.20
C GLY A 97 5.96 5.09 27.93
N HIS A 98 6.03 5.15 29.25
CA HIS A 98 4.89 5.41 30.12
C HIS A 98 5.04 6.83 30.66
N THR A 99 4.06 7.71 30.43
CA THR A 99 4.21 9.15 30.70
C THR A 99 5.40 9.79 29.97
N ILE A 100 5.63 9.33 28.72
CA ILE A 100 6.87 9.57 27.94
C ILE A 100 7.18 11.06 27.73
N ALA A 101 6.17 11.93 27.77
CA ALA A 101 6.36 13.37 27.69
C ALA A 101 7.25 13.91 28.82
N ALA A 102 7.15 13.34 30.04
CA ALA A 102 7.98 13.71 31.17
C ALA A 102 9.44 13.28 30.96
N ASP A 103 9.67 12.07 30.45
CA ASP A 103 11.01 11.56 30.12
C ASP A 103 11.70 12.43 29.06
N LEU A 104 10.97 12.78 27.99
CA LEU A 104 11.48 13.62 26.91
C LEU A 104 11.75 15.05 27.39
N ALA A 105 10.89 15.62 28.23
CA ALA A 105 11.10 16.93 28.84
C ALA A 105 12.37 16.95 29.70
N ALA A 106 12.61 15.90 30.49
CA ALA A 106 13.81 15.77 31.30
C ALA A 106 15.08 15.70 30.44
N LEU A 107 15.07 14.92 29.36
CA LEU A 107 16.19 14.84 28.40
C LEU A 107 16.43 16.18 27.70
N CYS A 108 15.37 16.88 27.29
CA CYS A 108 15.47 18.20 26.67
C CYS A 108 16.06 19.22 27.65
N ALA A 109 15.63 19.22 28.91
CA ALA A 109 16.17 20.11 29.94
C ALA A 109 17.66 19.83 30.22
N ALA A 110 18.04 18.55 30.35
CA ALA A 110 19.44 18.16 30.54
C ALA A 110 20.31 18.54 29.33
N ALA A 111 19.80 18.39 28.11
CA ALA A 111 20.50 18.82 26.91
C ALA A 111 20.68 20.34 26.84
N ALA A 112 19.64 21.11 27.21
CA ALA A 112 19.72 22.56 27.31
C ALA A 112 20.76 23.01 28.34
N GLN A 113 20.79 22.37 29.51
CA GLN A 113 21.79 22.63 30.56
C GLN A 113 23.22 22.30 30.10
N ALA A 114 23.39 21.27 29.26
CA ALA A 114 24.66 20.88 28.66
C ALA A 114 25.02 21.69 27.38
N GLY A 115 24.16 22.62 26.93
CA GLY A 115 24.38 23.41 25.72
C GLY A 115 24.30 22.59 24.41
N ILE A 116 23.58 21.47 24.41
CA ILE A 116 23.49 20.54 23.29
C ILE A 116 22.17 20.77 22.54
N PRO A 117 22.18 21.00 21.21
CA PRO A 117 20.95 21.13 20.43
C PRO A 117 20.15 19.83 20.47
N TRP A 118 18.95 19.80 21.04
CA TRP A 118 18.14 18.60 21.21
C TRP A 118 16.84 18.69 20.41
N ARG A 119 16.41 17.56 19.86
CA ARG A 119 15.14 17.42 19.16
C ARG A 119 14.51 16.12 19.62
N ASP A 120 13.27 16.22 20.09
CA ASP A 120 12.56 15.04 20.55
C ASP A 120 12.26 14.09 19.38
N PRO A 121 12.44 12.77 19.62
CA PRO A 121 12.01 11.76 18.66
C PRO A 121 10.47 11.69 18.63
N PRO A 122 9.89 11.17 17.54
CA PRO A 122 8.49 10.78 17.56
C PRO A 122 8.26 9.71 18.63
N ALA A 123 7.20 9.88 19.43
CA ALA A 123 6.93 9.04 20.59
C ALA A 123 5.48 8.59 20.71
N LEU A 124 5.27 7.48 21.40
CA LEU A 124 3.97 6.94 21.80
C LEU A 124 3.97 6.69 23.31
N ASP A 125 2.91 7.14 23.97
CA ASP A 125 2.69 6.89 25.39
C ASP A 125 1.75 5.70 25.58
N ILE A 126 2.25 4.63 26.22
CA ILE A 126 1.42 3.46 26.48
C ILE A 126 0.24 3.79 27.40
N ALA A 127 0.34 4.81 28.25
CA ALA A 127 -0.76 5.25 29.12
C ALA A 127 -1.94 5.80 28.28
N HIS A 128 -1.65 6.50 27.18
CA HIS A 128 -2.69 7.02 26.28
C HIS A 128 -3.33 5.94 25.43
N LEU A 129 -2.65 4.82 25.21
CA LEU A 129 -3.21 3.69 24.46
C LEU A 129 -4.09 2.77 25.34
N THR A 130 -4.07 2.94 26.67
CA THR A 130 -4.88 2.13 27.60
C THR A 130 -6.39 2.33 27.50
N GLY A 131 -6.86 3.35 26.77
CA GLY A 131 -8.29 3.53 26.47
C GLY A 131 -8.92 2.32 25.78
N ILE A 132 -8.10 1.44 25.19
CA ILE A 132 -8.55 0.16 24.62
C ILE A 132 -9.00 -0.86 25.66
N LEU A 133 -8.44 -0.79 26.88
CA LEU A 133 -8.79 -1.68 27.98
C LEU A 133 -10.06 -1.23 28.69
N ASP A 134 -10.22 0.09 28.81
CA ASP A 134 -11.38 0.72 29.41
C ASP A 134 -11.37 2.22 29.02
N PRO A 135 -12.34 2.69 28.23
CA PRO A 135 -12.42 4.10 27.83
C PRO A 135 -12.52 5.06 29.02
N ALA A 136 -13.05 4.61 30.17
CA ALA A 136 -13.24 5.41 31.37
C ALA A 136 -12.04 5.41 32.33
N LEU A 137 -10.98 4.64 32.05
CA LEU A 137 -9.82 4.61 32.95
C LEU A 137 -8.98 5.89 32.81
N PRO A 138 -8.78 6.69 33.87
CA PRO A 138 -7.78 7.75 33.86
C PRO A 138 -6.39 7.12 33.69
N ASN A 139 -5.44 7.83 33.06
CA ASN A 139 -4.09 7.35 32.73
C ASN A 139 -3.48 6.52 33.87
N PRO A 140 -3.47 5.17 33.78
CA PRO A 140 -3.10 4.33 34.90
C PRO A 140 -1.59 4.39 35.11
N GLY A 141 -1.15 4.38 36.38
CA GLY A 141 0.26 4.23 36.71
C GLY A 141 0.81 2.89 36.22
N LEU A 142 2.12 2.83 35.94
CA LEU A 142 2.78 1.67 35.32
C LEU A 142 2.51 0.36 36.06
N LYS A 143 2.54 0.37 37.40
CA LYS A 143 2.26 -0.80 38.24
C LYS A 143 0.84 -1.35 38.03
N SER A 144 -0.16 -0.47 37.99
CA SER A 144 -1.55 -0.87 37.78
C SER A 144 -1.75 -1.46 36.38
N LEU A 145 -1.09 -0.88 35.37
CA LEU A 145 -1.12 -1.38 34.01
C LEU A 145 -0.43 -2.75 33.89
N ALA A 146 0.72 -2.92 34.54
CA ALA A 146 1.45 -4.18 34.58
C ALA A 146 0.60 -5.29 35.23
N GLU A 147 -0.02 -5.03 36.38
CA GLU A 147 -0.92 -5.97 37.06
C GLU A 147 -2.09 -6.39 36.16
N ARG A 148 -2.75 -5.43 35.51
CA ARG A 148 -3.92 -5.69 34.65
C ARG A 148 -3.59 -6.52 33.41
N LEU A 149 -2.37 -6.39 32.88
CA LEU A 149 -1.90 -7.13 31.71
C LEU A 149 -1.12 -8.40 32.09
N GLY A 150 -0.96 -8.70 33.39
CA GLY A 150 -0.22 -9.86 33.88
C GLY A 150 1.28 -9.78 33.57
N VAL A 151 1.88 -8.60 33.70
CA VAL A 151 3.31 -8.33 33.49
C VAL A 151 4.01 -8.15 34.83
N THR A 152 5.13 -8.84 35.02
CA THR A 152 5.99 -8.68 36.19
C THR A 152 7.07 -7.61 35.95
N ILE A 153 7.28 -6.75 36.95
CA ILE A 153 8.34 -5.73 36.97
C ILE A 153 9.50 -6.29 37.78
N ASP A 154 10.71 -6.30 37.19
CA ASP A 154 11.93 -6.68 37.91
C ASP A 154 12.38 -5.51 38.80
N HIS A 155 12.82 -5.81 40.02
CA HIS A 155 13.25 -4.81 40.99
C HIS A 155 14.77 -4.81 41.24
N ASN A 156 15.54 -5.66 40.55
CA ASN A 156 17.01 -5.74 40.72
C ASN A 156 17.74 -4.51 40.15
N ASP A 157 17.32 -4.00 38.99
CA ASP A 157 17.70 -2.70 38.45
C ASP A 157 16.41 -1.93 38.18
N PRO A 158 15.95 -1.05 39.10
CA PRO A 158 14.58 -0.53 39.09
C PRO A 158 14.16 0.08 37.75
N LEU A 159 14.93 1.01 37.18
CA LEU A 159 14.56 1.68 35.93
C LEU A 159 14.67 0.75 34.71
N LEU A 160 15.67 -0.14 34.68
CA LEU A 160 15.74 -1.13 33.61
C LEU A 160 14.57 -2.12 33.71
N GLY A 161 14.20 -2.54 34.91
CA GLY A 161 13.04 -3.39 35.18
C GLY A 161 11.72 -2.76 34.73
N GLU A 162 11.55 -1.46 34.95
CA GLU A 162 10.44 -0.68 34.41
C GLU A 162 10.46 -0.61 32.89
N CYS A 163 11.61 -0.29 32.29
CA CYS A 163 11.78 -0.25 30.84
C CYS A 163 11.43 -1.61 30.18
N LEU A 164 11.88 -2.73 30.76
CA LEU A 164 11.53 -4.08 30.32
C LEU A 164 10.03 -4.37 30.49
N ALA A 165 9.42 -3.91 31.58
CA ALA A 165 7.99 -4.07 31.80
C ALA A 165 7.15 -3.26 30.79
N ILE A 166 7.54 -2.03 30.48
CA ILE A 166 6.93 -1.20 29.43
C ILE A 166 7.00 -1.93 28.09
N GLY A 167 8.14 -2.56 27.74
CA GLY A 167 8.28 -3.37 26.53
C GLY A 167 7.31 -4.55 26.47
N LYS A 168 7.15 -5.29 27.57
CA LYS A 168 6.18 -6.40 27.67
C LYS A 168 4.73 -5.92 27.57
N ILE A 169 4.42 -4.78 28.21
CA ILE A 169 3.10 -4.14 28.13
C ILE A 169 2.81 -3.70 26.70
N TRP A 170 3.77 -3.06 26.04
CA TRP A 170 3.67 -2.66 24.64
C TRP A 170 3.31 -3.86 23.75
N GLY A 171 4.04 -4.98 23.88
CA GLY A 171 3.73 -6.20 23.12
C GLY A 171 2.31 -6.74 23.34
N LYS A 172 1.78 -6.65 24.56
CA LYS A 172 0.38 -7.03 24.86
C LYS A 172 -0.63 -6.01 24.32
N LEU A 173 -0.34 -4.71 24.42
CA LEU A 173 -1.18 -3.65 23.86
C LEU A 173 -1.30 -3.77 22.34
N LEU A 174 -0.24 -4.18 21.63
CA LEU A 174 -0.30 -4.40 20.19
C LEU A 174 -1.39 -5.41 19.78
N ALA A 175 -1.56 -6.49 20.54
CA ALA A 175 -2.62 -7.47 20.29
C ALA A 175 -4.01 -6.84 20.48
N LEU A 176 -4.19 -6.07 21.55
CA LEU A 176 -5.47 -5.40 21.86
C LEU A 176 -5.82 -4.28 20.86
N LEU A 177 -4.82 -3.49 20.45
CA LEU A 177 -5.00 -2.46 19.43
C LEU A 177 -5.44 -3.10 18.11
N ARG A 178 -4.84 -4.23 17.74
CA ARG A 178 -5.22 -4.99 16.55
C ARG A 178 -6.66 -5.52 16.65
N GLU A 179 -7.08 -6.04 17.80
CA GLU A 179 -8.48 -6.47 18.04
C GLU A 179 -9.47 -5.31 17.88
N ALA A 180 -9.03 -4.09 18.18
CA ALA A 180 -9.80 -2.86 18.04
C ALA A 180 -9.62 -2.15 16.70
N ASP A 181 -9.09 -2.83 15.69
CA ASP A 181 -8.92 -2.31 14.33
C ASP A 181 -7.85 -1.19 14.19
N ILE A 182 -6.99 -0.99 15.20
CA ILE A 182 -5.86 -0.04 15.20
C ILE A 182 -4.57 -0.80 14.88
N ARG A 183 -4.01 -0.61 13.68
CA ARG A 183 -2.91 -1.45 13.16
C ARG A 183 -1.66 -0.68 12.78
N THR A 184 -1.77 0.60 12.52
CA THR A 184 -0.66 1.45 12.04
C THR A 184 -0.21 2.46 13.09
N LEU A 185 1.00 2.99 12.94
CA LEU A 185 1.54 4.04 13.80
C LEU A 185 0.59 5.25 13.89
N GLY A 186 0.09 5.71 12.75
CA GLY A 186 -0.80 6.87 12.66
C GLY A 186 -2.13 6.65 13.36
N GLU A 187 -2.72 5.46 13.22
CA GLU A 187 -3.96 5.12 13.94
C GLU A 187 -3.73 5.10 15.46
N ALA A 188 -2.60 4.55 15.93
CA ALA A 188 -2.26 4.57 17.35
C ALA A 188 -2.03 5.99 17.87
N GLN A 189 -1.35 6.84 17.10
CA GLN A 189 -1.14 8.25 17.44
C GLN A 189 -2.47 9.01 17.50
N SER A 190 -3.32 8.85 16.49
CA SER A 190 -4.63 9.50 16.44
C SER A 190 -5.52 9.04 17.60
N PHE A 191 -5.53 7.74 17.92
CA PHE A 191 -6.27 7.20 19.07
C PHE A 191 -5.78 7.81 20.39
N ALA A 192 -4.46 7.91 20.57
CA ALA A 192 -3.86 8.52 21.75
C ALA A 192 -4.25 10.00 21.90
N GLU A 193 -4.18 10.78 20.81
CA GLU A 193 -4.52 12.21 20.78
C GLU A 193 -5.99 12.48 21.13
N HIS A 194 -6.94 11.76 20.50
CA HIS A 194 -8.36 11.91 20.79
C HIS A 194 -8.69 11.61 22.25
N ARG A 195 -7.99 10.66 22.86
CA ARG A 195 -8.15 10.36 24.29
C ARG A 195 -7.61 11.50 25.16
N VAL A 196 -6.45 12.07 24.84
CA VAL A 196 -5.92 13.24 25.57
C VAL A 196 -6.92 14.39 25.53
N GLU A 197 -7.50 14.68 24.37
CA GLU A 197 -8.54 15.72 24.25
C GLU A 197 -9.82 15.39 25.03
N SER A 198 -10.23 14.12 25.12
CA SER A 198 -11.39 13.71 25.91
C SER A 198 -11.12 13.87 27.40
N VAL A 199 -9.99 13.36 27.88
CA VAL A 199 -9.61 13.41 29.31
C VAL A 199 -9.35 14.85 29.76
N SER A 200 -8.74 15.69 28.90
CA SER A 200 -8.58 17.12 29.19
C SER A 200 -9.92 17.85 29.26
N ARG A 201 -10.89 17.52 28.38
CA ARG A 201 -12.25 18.08 28.47
C ARG A 201 -12.98 17.66 29.74
N ASP A 202 -12.83 16.40 30.17
CA ASP A 202 -13.44 15.90 31.40
C ASP A 202 -12.78 16.49 32.67
N ALA A 203 -11.46 16.76 32.61
CA ALA A 203 -10.73 17.50 33.65
C ALA A 203 -11.15 18.98 33.71
N GLU A 204 -11.30 19.65 32.56
CA GLU A 204 -11.83 21.03 32.47
C GLU A 204 -13.29 21.14 32.93
N ALA A 205 -14.08 20.07 32.77
CA ALA A 205 -15.45 19.96 33.30
C ALA A 205 -15.50 19.67 34.82
N GLY A 206 -14.36 19.63 35.51
CA GLY A 206 -14.27 19.58 36.98
C GLY A 206 -14.36 18.19 37.59
N TRP A 207 -14.19 17.12 36.82
CA TRP A 207 -14.27 15.75 37.32
C TRP A 207 -12.93 15.23 37.90
N TYR A 208 -11.78 15.84 37.53
CA TYR A 208 -10.42 15.48 38.01
C TYR A 208 -9.41 16.66 37.90
N ASP A 209 -8.32 16.65 38.70
CA ASP A 209 -7.37 17.78 38.93
C ASP A 209 -6.03 17.69 38.13
N GLY A 210 -6.01 17.03 36.97
CA GLY A 210 -4.78 16.77 36.21
C GLY A 210 -4.67 17.57 34.90
N LYS A 211 -3.66 18.44 34.75
CA LYS A 211 -3.33 19.08 33.47
C LYS A 211 -2.48 18.14 32.60
N VAL A 212 -2.97 17.79 31.41
CA VAL A 212 -2.24 16.99 30.40
C VAL A 212 -1.79 17.90 29.26
N GLN A 213 -0.49 17.86 28.92
CA GLN A 213 0.08 18.59 27.78
C GLN A 213 0.19 17.67 26.55
N ALA A 214 -0.36 18.11 25.42
CA ALA A 214 -0.17 17.47 24.12
C ALA A 214 1.18 17.89 23.51
N ALA A 215 1.84 16.98 22.80
CA ALA A 215 3.02 17.30 22.00
C ALA A 215 2.63 18.08 20.72
N PRO A 216 3.46 19.03 20.25
CA PRO A 216 3.11 19.86 19.11
C PRO A 216 3.12 19.08 17.77
N SER A 217 2.01 19.15 17.05
CA SER A 217 1.86 18.66 15.67
C SER A 217 2.61 19.57 14.69
N ASN A 218 3.58 19.04 13.93
CA ASN A 218 4.22 19.79 12.84
C ASN A 218 3.29 19.86 11.62
N VAL A 219 3.10 21.07 11.11
CA VAL A 219 2.31 21.40 9.91
C VAL A 219 3.12 21.08 8.64
N PRO A 220 2.56 20.45 7.60
CA PRO A 220 3.24 20.29 6.31
C PRO A 220 3.24 21.60 5.51
N LEU A 221 4.38 21.94 4.90
CA LEU A 221 4.48 23.01 3.90
C LEU A 221 3.92 22.53 2.55
N PRO A 222 3.29 23.42 1.76
CA PRO A 222 2.80 23.07 0.42
C PRO A 222 3.98 22.97 -0.56
N VAL A 223 4.08 21.85 -1.28
CA VAL A 223 5.11 21.65 -2.31
C VAL A 223 4.46 21.71 -3.69
N THR A 224 4.91 22.65 -4.50
CA THR A 224 4.70 22.64 -5.95
C THR A 224 5.51 21.50 -6.56
N HIS A 225 4.84 20.54 -7.19
CA HIS A 225 5.44 19.31 -7.71
C HIS A 225 6.40 19.58 -8.87
N ILE A 226 7.66 19.19 -8.68
CA ILE A 226 8.67 18.99 -9.72
C ILE A 226 9.06 17.52 -9.64
N ASP A 227 9.04 16.79 -10.76
CA ASP A 227 9.44 15.37 -10.83
C ASP A 227 10.91 15.20 -10.40
N SER A 228 11.14 15.01 -9.09
CA SER A 228 12.48 15.02 -8.50
C SER A 228 13.41 13.93 -9.08
N TYR A 229 12.85 12.87 -9.66
CA TYR A 229 13.62 11.78 -10.25
C TYR A 229 14.40 12.26 -11.49
N ALA A 230 13.75 13.02 -12.36
CA ALA A 230 14.37 13.57 -13.56
C ALA A 230 15.50 14.58 -13.24
N PHE A 231 15.42 15.25 -12.09
CA PHE A 231 16.40 16.25 -11.66
C PHE A 231 17.56 15.69 -10.82
N GLN A 232 17.50 14.44 -10.37
CA GLN A 232 18.51 13.83 -9.49
C GLN A 232 19.36 12.72 -10.15
N ARG A 233 18.92 12.15 -11.28
CA ARG A 233 19.62 11.04 -11.94
C ARG A 233 20.54 11.49 -13.07
N ARG A 234 21.76 10.96 -13.09
CA ARG A 234 22.72 11.14 -14.19
C ARG A 234 22.50 10.09 -15.27
N LEU A 235 22.85 10.41 -16.51
CA LEU A 235 22.71 9.48 -17.64
C LEU A 235 23.57 8.22 -17.46
N SER A 236 24.74 8.33 -16.82
CA SER A 236 25.60 7.20 -16.47
C SER A 236 24.92 6.15 -15.58
N ASP A 237 23.94 6.56 -14.77
CA ASP A 237 23.24 5.67 -13.83
C ASP A 237 22.12 4.88 -14.52
N LEU A 238 21.77 5.26 -15.75
CA LEU A 238 20.58 4.81 -16.48
C LEU A 238 20.91 4.17 -17.85
N MET A 239 22.12 4.43 -18.37
CA MET A 239 22.53 3.94 -19.68
C MET A 239 22.75 2.42 -19.67
N SER A 240 22.45 1.80 -20.80
CA SER A 240 22.95 0.45 -21.09
C SER A 240 24.40 0.57 -21.53
N ALA A 241 25.29 -0.14 -20.84
CA ALA A 241 26.73 -0.14 -21.10
C ALA A 241 27.31 -1.57 -20.99
N PRO A 242 28.27 -1.95 -21.85
CA PRO A 242 28.79 -1.18 -22.98
C PRO A 242 27.76 -1.02 -24.12
N PRO A 243 27.90 -0.01 -25.00
CA PRO A 243 27.01 0.13 -26.14
C PRO A 243 27.25 -1.00 -27.14
N ILE A 244 26.18 -1.50 -27.72
CA ILE A 244 26.27 -2.52 -28.78
C ILE A 244 26.46 -1.77 -30.10
N MET A 245 27.53 -2.11 -30.82
CA MET A 245 27.93 -1.44 -32.05
C MET A 245 28.21 -2.45 -33.17
N THR A 246 28.05 -2.03 -34.42
CA THR A 246 28.47 -2.80 -35.60
C THR A 246 29.11 -1.91 -36.67
N GLY A 247 29.79 -2.51 -37.65
CA GLY A 247 30.41 -1.78 -38.74
C GLY A 247 29.40 -1.19 -39.74
N ALA A 248 29.83 -0.17 -40.47
CA ALA A 248 29.02 0.47 -41.51
C ALA A 248 28.64 -0.48 -42.66
N ASP A 249 29.55 -1.40 -42.99
CA ASP A 249 29.36 -2.38 -44.07
C ASP A 249 28.50 -3.60 -43.64
N THR A 250 27.99 -3.63 -42.42
CA THR A 250 27.18 -4.74 -41.91
C THR A 250 25.84 -4.81 -42.65
N PRO A 251 25.47 -5.97 -43.25
CA PRO A 251 24.18 -6.13 -43.92
C PRO A 251 22.98 -5.95 -42.98
N LEU A 252 21.88 -5.39 -43.49
CA LEU A 252 20.67 -5.12 -42.68
C LEU A 252 20.07 -6.38 -42.04
N ARG A 253 20.20 -7.55 -42.68
CA ARG A 253 19.78 -8.82 -42.08
C ARG A 253 20.52 -9.09 -40.77
N GLU A 254 21.81 -8.79 -40.72
CA GLU A 254 22.63 -9.00 -39.51
C GLU A 254 22.38 -7.91 -38.46
N VAL A 255 22.09 -6.68 -38.89
CA VAL A 255 21.59 -5.62 -38.00
C VAL A 255 20.28 -6.06 -37.33
N ALA A 256 19.29 -6.52 -38.11
CA ALA A 256 18.00 -6.99 -37.58
C ALA A 256 18.17 -8.19 -36.62
N ARG A 257 19.03 -9.15 -36.96
CA ARG A 257 19.37 -10.27 -36.08
C ARG A 257 19.98 -9.79 -34.77
N THR A 258 20.87 -8.81 -34.82
CA THR A 258 21.50 -8.25 -33.62
C THR A 258 20.47 -7.55 -32.74
N LEU A 259 19.59 -6.72 -33.31
CA LEU A 259 18.49 -6.09 -32.57
C LEU A 259 17.59 -7.13 -31.88
N CYS A 260 17.21 -8.20 -32.58
CA CYS A 260 16.39 -9.28 -32.02
C CYS A 260 17.13 -10.10 -30.95
N ARG A 261 18.39 -10.49 -31.21
CA ARG A 261 19.20 -11.32 -30.30
C ARG A 261 19.46 -10.60 -28.99
N GLU A 262 19.87 -9.33 -29.08
CA GLU A 262 20.23 -8.51 -27.94
C GLU A 262 19.00 -7.83 -27.29
N ARG A 263 17.81 -7.97 -27.92
CA ARG A 263 16.53 -7.38 -27.48
C ARG A 263 16.56 -5.85 -27.32
N ILE A 264 17.27 -5.18 -28.21
CA ILE A 264 17.47 -3.72 -28.26
C ILE A 264 16.73 -3.09 -29.43
N GLY A 265 16.28 -1.84 -29.27
CA GLY A 265 15.51 -1.11 -30.29
C GLY A 265 16.35 -0.24 -31.24
N ALA A 266 17.65 -0.14 -31.00
CA ALA A 266 18.60 0.60 -31.82
C ALA A 266 20.03 0.06 -31.69
N LEU A 267 20.83 0.29 -32.72
CA LEU A 267 22.22 -0.15 -32.83
C LEU A 267 23.10 1.01 -33.32
N LEU A 268 24.22 1.26 -32.65
CA LEU A 268 25.19 2.26 -33.12
C LEU A 268 26.07 1.66 -34.22
N ILE A 269 26.43 2.51 -35.18
CA ILE A 269 27.26 2.15 -36.32
C ILE A 269 28.62 2.84 -36.19
N GLY A 270 29.71 2.09 -36.34
CA GLY A 270 31.08 2.60 -36.27
C GLY A 270 32.01 1.76 -35.40
N ASP A 271 33.21 2.29 -35.17
CA ASP A 271 34.24 1.66 -34.34
C ASP A 271 34.05 2.06 -32.86
N PRO A 272 34.09 1.11 -31.90
CA PRO A 272 34.00 1.40 -30.46
C PRO A 272 35.07 2.37 -29.93
N SER A 273 36.20 2.49 -30.62
CA SER A 273 37.35 3.33 -30.27
C SER A 273 37.23 4.76 -30.83
N ALA A 274 36.16 5.06 -31.56
CA ALA A 274 35.94 6.33 -32.24
C ALA A 274 34.50 6.84 -32.01
N PRO A 275 34.22 8.12 -32.31
CA PRO A 275 32.86 8.62 -32.29
C PRO A 275 31.95 7.83 -33.24
N PRO A 276 30.70 7.54 -32.83
CA PRO A 276 29.78 6.75 -33.65
C PRO A 276 29.46 7.46 -34.97
N GLN A 277 29.47 6.71 -36.06
CA GLN A 277 29.22 7.21 -37.42
C GLN A 277 27.72 7.41 -37.68
N GLY A 278 26.88 6.56 -37.08
CA GLY A 278 25.42 6.61 -37.25
C GLY A 278 24.67 5.71 -36.26
N ILE A 279 23.35 5.71 -36.36
CA ILE A 279 22.46 4.84 -35.59
C ILE A 279 21.39 4.23 -36.50
N VAL A 280 21.09 2.95 -36.32
CA VAL A 280 19.99 2.26 -36.99
C VAL A 280 18.98 1.80 -35.94
N THR A 281 17.71 2.13 -36.14
CA THR A 281 16.61 1.79 -35.22
C THR A 281 15.63 0.78 -35.86
N GLU A 282 14.78 0.16 -35.04
CA GLU A 282 13.67 -0.68 -35.52
C GLU A 282 12.78 0.05 -36.54
N ARG A 283 12.56 1.36 -36.34
CA ARG A 283 11.77 2.19 -37.26
C ARG A 283 12.41 2.29 -38.64
N ASP A 284 13.73 2.42 -38.70
CA ASP A 284 14.48 2.53 -39.95
C ASP A 284 14.38 1.22 -40.75
N LEU A 285 14.49 0.06 -40.06
CA LEU A 285 14.29 -1.25 -40.69
C LEU A 285 12.84 -1.46 -41.19
N LEU A 286 11.85 -1.03 -40.40
CA LEU A 286 10.45 -1.09 -40.82
C LEU A 286 10.18 -0.21 -42.04
N GLN A 287 10.79 0.97 -42.12
CA GLN A 287 10.66 1.87 -43.27
C GLN A 287 11.27 1.26 -44.54
N VAL A 288 12.44 0.64 -44.43
CA VAL A 288 13.09 -0.07 -45.54
C VAL A 288 12.20 -1.21 -46.05
N THR A 289 11.71 -2.07 -45.15
CA THR A 289 10.86 -3.22 -45.53
C THR A 289 9.49 -2.80 -46.09
N ALA A 290 8.93 -1.68 -45.64
CA ALA A 290 7.67 -1.14 -46.14
C ALA A 290 7.74 -0.62 -47.59
N THR A 291 8.93 -0.27 -48.09
CA THR A 291 9.14 0.25 -49.45
C THR A 291 9.43 -0.84 -50.51
N GLY A 292 9.69 -2.08 -50.09
CA GLY A 292 9.34 -3.28 -50.86
C GLY A 292 10.24 -3.75 -52.01
N THR A 293 11.52 -3.34 -52.12
CA THR A 293 12.39 -3.81 -53.24
C THR A 293 13.85 -4.10 -52.88
N GLN A 294 14.26 -3.99 -51.62
CA GLN A 294 15.67 -4.11 -51.22
C GLN A 294 15.98 -5.47 -50.59
N ASP A 295 17.05 -6.12 -51.08
CA ASP A 295 17.59 -7.34 -50.48
C ASP A 295 18.40 -7.00 -49.23
N LEU A 296 17.90 -7.43 -48.06
CA LEU A 296 18.49 -7.18 -46.75
C LEU A 296 19.89 -7.81 -46.57
N ASP A 297 20.29 -8.72 -47.46
CA ASP A 297 21.64 -9.27 -47.50
C ASP A 297 22.64 -8.38 -48.25
N THR A 298 22.14 -7.42 -49.05
CA THR A 298 22.97 -6.53 -49.88
C THR A 298 23.00 -5.10 -49.38
N VAL A 299 21.90 -4.60 -48.80
CA VAL A 299 21.87 -3.25 -48.20
C VAL A 299 22.63 -3.26 -46.89
N THR A 300 23.52 -2.29 -46.72
CA THR A 300 24.37 -2.13 -45.54
C THR A 300 23.79 -1.13 -44.54
N ALA A 301 24.27 -1.18 -43.30
CA ALA A 301 23.89 -0.22 -42.26
C ALA A 301 24.21 1.24 -42.65
N ALA A 302 25.32 1.46 -43.38
CA ALA A 302 25.74 2.77 -43.87
C ALA A 302 24.68 3.46 -44.75
N GLU A 303 23.91 2.68 -45.51
CA GLU A 303 22.94 3.20 -46.48
C GLU A 303 21.66 3.73 -45.83
N ILE A 304 21.37 3.33 -44.59
CA ILE A 304 20.11 3.67 -43.91
C ILE A 304 20.29 4.34 -42.55
N MET A 305 21.52 4.36 -42.02
CA MET A 305 21.77 4.91 -40.70
C MET A 305 21.41 6.40 -40.63
N ASN A 306 20.84 6.81 -39.51
CA ASN A 306 20.67 8.22 -39.21
C ASN A 306 22.00 8.81 -38.72
N THR A 307 22.38 9.95 -39.28
CA THR A 307 23.61 10.67 -38.96
C THR A 307 23.37 12.20 -39.03
N PRO A 308 23.92 13.01 -38.11
CA PRO A 308 24.78 12.63 -36.98
C PRO A 308 24.02 11.93 -35.83
N VAL A 309 24.74 11.16 -35.01
CA VAL A 309 24.16 10.53 -33.81
C VAL A 309 23.98 11.55 -32.70
N GLU A 310 22.73 11.77 -32.29
CA GLU A 310 22.41 12.62 -31.15
C GLU A 310 22.98 12.04 -29.85
N SER A 311 23.84 12.83 -29.20
CA SER A 311 24.63 12.38 -28.06
C SER A 311 24.63 13.35 -26.88
N MET A 312 24.91 12.81 -25.70
CA MET A 312 25.02 13.52 -24.42
C MET A 312 26.14 12.92 -23.57
N ALA A 313 26.74 13.71 -22.68
CA ALA A 313 27.74 13.20 -21.74
C ALA A 313 27.09 12.43 -20.58
N GLY A 314 27.76 11.39 -20.09
CA GLY A 314 27.22 10.52 -19.03
C GLY A 314 26.91 11.24 -17.70
N ASN A 315 27.57 12.38 -17.45
CA ASN A 315 27.36 13.17 -16.24
C ASN A 315 26.17 14.14 -16.33
N GLU A 316 25.52 14.26 -17.49
CA GLU A 316 24.33 15.10 -17.68
C GLU A 316 23.10 14.50 -16.96
N MET A 317 22.08 15.33 -16.75
CA MET A 317 20.88 14.95 -15.99
C MET A 317 19.76 14.42 -16.88
N LEU A 318 18.98 13.49 -16.33
CA LEU A 318 17.86 12.84 -17.03
C LEU A 318 16.84 13.82 -17.62
N TYR A 319 16.42 14.87 -16.91
CA TYR A 319 15.44 15.83 -17.44
C TYR A 319 15.89 16.48 -18.75
N ARG A 320 17.20 16.66 -18.95
CA ARG A 320 17.76 17.20 -20.20
C ARG A 320 17.68 16.21 -21.34
N ALA A 321 17.92 14.92 -21.05
CA ALA A 321 17.75 13.85 -22.03
C ALA A 321 16.29 13.71 -22.45
N LEU A 322 15.35 13.75 -21.49
CA LEU A 322 13.90 13.74 -21.76
C LEU A 322 13.47 14.91 -22.65
N GLY A 323 13.86 16.14 -22.29
CA GLY A 323 13.55 17.32 -23.10
C GLY A 323 14.20 17.29 -24.49
N ARG A 324 15.39 16.67 -24.62
CA ARG A 324 16.06 16.51 -25.92
C ARG A 324 15.39 15.44 -26.78
N MET A 325 15.01 14.30 -26.21
CA MET A 325 14.26 13.24 -26.89
C MET A 325 12.92 13.75 -27.42
N ASP A 326 12.17 14.48 -26.60
CA ASP A 326 10.88 15.08 -26.96
C ASP A 326 11.04 16.12 -28.09
N ARG A 327 11.97 17.07 -27.92
CA ARG A 327 12.21 18.13 -28.91
C ARG A 327 12.66 17.62 -30.27
N LEU A 328 13.41 16.51 -30.31
CA LEU A 328 13.96 15.94 -31.54
C LEU A 328 13.11 14.78 -32.09
N ASP A 329 12.01 14.41 -31.43
CA ASP A 329 11.19 13.23 -31.73
C ASP A 329 12.01 11.93 -31.88
N ILE A 330 12.97 11.73 -30.97
CA ILE A 330 13.84 10.55 -30.95
C ILE A 330 13.65 9.75 -29.66
N ARG A 331 13.83 8.43 -29.76
CA ARG A 331 13.65 7.50 -28.63
C ARG A 331 14.94 6.99 -28.01
N HIS A 332 16.08 7.32 -28.63
CA HIS A 332 17.41 6.83 -28.27
C HIS A 332 18.41 7.99 -28.26
N LEU A 333 19.31 8.00 -27.28
CA LEU A 333 20.43 8.93 -27.17
C LEU A 333 21.72 8.16 -26.93
N CYS A 334 22.77 8.49 -27.68
CA CYS A 334 24.11 7.95 -27.43
C CYS A 334 24.75 8.67 -26.24
N ILE A 335 25.38 7.92 -25.34
CA ILE A 335 26.16 8.49 -24.25
C ILE A 335 27.63 8.43 -24.61
N VAL A 336 28.32 9.56 -24.53
CA VAL A 336 29.72 9.70 -24.95
C VAL A 336 30.63 10.11 -23.79
N ASP A 337 31.90 9.74 -23.88
CA ASP A 337 32.95 10.25 -23.00
C ASP A 337 33.48 11.63 -23.46
N SER A 338 34.53 12.12 -22.78
CA SER A 338 35.17 13.40 -23.12
C SER A 338 35.87 13.42 -24.47
N THR A 339 36.14 12.26 -25.07
CA THR A 339 36.75 12.12 -26.40
C THR A 339 35.70 11.98 -27.52
N GLY A 340 34.42 11.85 -27.17
CA GLY A 340 33.31 11.69 -28.11
C GLY A 340 33.00 10.24 -28.46
N ASN A 341 33.70 9.28 -27.84
CA ASN A 341 33.49 7.85 -28.07
C ASN A 341 32.24 7.38 -27.33
N ALA A 342 31.50 6.44 -27.93
CA ALA A 342 30.29 5.89 -27.32
C ALA A 342 30.64 5.01 -26.11
N VAL A 343 30.09 5.36 -24.94
CA VAL A 343 30.24 4.60 -23.68
C VAL A 343 28.94 3.98 -23.18
N GLY A 344 27.81 4.30 -23.81
CA GLY A 344 26.53 3.67 -23.54
C GLY A 344 25.40 4.25 -24.39
N MET A 345 24.17 3.77 -24.17
CA MET A 345 22.97 4.29 -24.81
C MET A 345 21.82 4.38 -23.81
N ILE A 346 20.98 5.41 -23.96
CA ILE A 346 19.72 5.53 -23.23
C ILE A 346 18.56 5.45 -24.22
N SER A 347 17.61 4.56 -23.95
CA SER A 347 16.31 4.49 -24.64
C SER A 347 15.17 4.91 -23.71
N GLN A 348 14.04 5.34 -24.27
CA GLN A 348 12.80 5.54 -23.49
C GLN A 348 12.40 4.28 -22.69
N ARG A 349 12.70 3.09 -23.21
CA ARG A 349 12.50 1.81 -22.51
C ARG A 349 13.39 1.68 -21.27
N ASN A 350 14.66 2.09 -21.34
CA ASN A 350 15.54 2.10 -20.16
C ASN A 350 14.99 3.05 -19.09
N LEU A 351 14.42 4.19 -19.49
CA LEU A 351 13.80 5.13 -18.56
C LEU A 351 12.58 4.53 -17.86
N LEU A 352 11.74 3.78 -18.59
CA LEU A 352 10.61 3.04 -18.02
C LEU A 352 11.08 1.86 -17.13
N GLN A 353 12.11 1.11 -17.52
CA GLN A 353 12.67 0.02 -16.73
C GLN A 353 13.31 0.51 -15.43
N HIS A 354 13.99 1.66 -15.45
CA HIS A 354 14.56 2.26 -14.24
C HIS A 354 13.50 2.91 -13.34
N ARG A 355 12.35 3.35 -13.89
CA ARG A 355 11.15 3.69 -13.10
C ARG A 355 10.49 2.43 -12.51
N ALA A 356 10.41 1.34 -13.28
CA ALA A 356 9.85 0.06 -12.86
C ALA A 356 10.64 -0.58 -11.72
N ARG A 357 11.96 -0.41 -11.64
CA ARG A 357 12.80 -0.92 -10.52
C ARG A 357 12.38 -0.46 -9.12
N SER A 358 11.58 0.61 -8.97
CA SER A 358 11.05 1.01 -7.65
C SER A 358 9.72 0.31 -7.30
N ALA A 359 8.97 -0.16 -8.30
CA ALA A 359 7.74 -0.93 -8.15
C ALA A 359 8.01 -2.45 -8.17
N ASP A 360 8.98 -2.92 -8.96
CA ASP A 360 9.44 -4.32 -9.00
C ASP A 360 9.99 -4.78 -7.63
N MET A 361 10.62 -3.88 -6.86
CA MET A 361 11.10 -4.19 -5.50
C MET A 361 9.96 -4.57 -4.55
N LEU A 362 8.77 -3.99 -4.69
CA LEU A 362 7.64 -4.36 -3.83
C LEU A 362 7.13 -5.75 -4.18
N GLY A 363 6.93 -6.03 -5.47
CA GLY A 363 6.51 -7.35 -5.95
C GLY A 363 7.52 -8.44 -5.57
N ASP A 364 8.81 -8.15 -5.69
CA ASP A 364 9.91 -9.04 -5.27
C ASP A 364 9.93 -9.22 -3.74
N GLU A 365 9.76 -8.16 -2.95
CA GLU A 365 9.68 -8.23 -1.48
C GLU A 365 8.47 -9.07 -1.03
N ILE A 366 7.31 -8.89 -1.65
CA ILE A 366 6.13 -9.74 -1.39
C ILE A 366 6.45 -11.18 -1.77
N THR A 367 7.02 -11.43 -2.95
CA THR A 367 7.31 -12.79 -3.44
C THR A 367 8.33 -13.52 -2.57
N MET A 368 9.33 -12.80 -2.05
CA MET A 368 10.40 -13.33 -1.20
C MET A 368 10.03 -13.39 0.29
N ALA A 369 8.89 -12.83 0.71
CA ALA A 369 8.47 -12.83 2.11
C ALA A 369 8.38 -14.26 2.66
N GLU A 370 9.05 -14.55 3.77
CA GLU A 370 9.10 -15.90 4.37
C GLU A 370 7.98 -16.13 5.41
N ASP A 371 7.43 -15.05 5.97
CA ASP A 371 6.42 -15.09 7.01
C ASP A 371 5.42 -13.92 6.92
N ALA A 372 4.46 -13.89 7.85
CA ALA A 372 3.42 -12.86 7.90
C ALA A 372 3.96 -11.45 8.22
N GLU A 373 5.06 -11.33 8.97
CA GLU A 373 5.67 -10.05 9.31
C GLU A 373 6.41 -9.44 8.11
N ALA A 374 7.10 -10.28 7.34
CA ALA A 374 7.74 -9.89 6.09
C ALA A 374 6.68 -9.41 5.07
N LEU A 375 5.55 -10.13 4.97
CA LEU A 375 4.39 -9.69 4.16
C LEU A 375 3.85 -8.34 4.62
N ALA A 376 3.67 -8.14 5.93
CA ALA A 376 3.22 -6.87 6.50
C ALA A 376 4.17 -5.71 6.17
N THR A 377 5.48 -5.96 6.30
CA THR A 377 6.53 -4.97 6.02
C THR A 377 6.50 -4.55 4.55
N ALA A 378 6.40 -5.52 3.63
CA ALA A 378 6.31 -5.24 2.21
C ALA A 378 5.01 -4.48 1.87
N TYR A 379 3.85 -5.00 2.28
CA TYR A 379 2.55 -4.44 1.93
C TYR A 379 2.32 -3.03 2.49
N ALA A 380 2.94 -2.69 3.63
CA ALA A 380 2.91 -1.34 4.20
C ALA A 380 3.46 -0.23 3.28
N ARG A 381 4.21 -0.59 2.23
CA ARG A 381 4.74 0.35 1.25
C ARG A 381 3.73 0.73 0.16
N VAL A 382 2.65 -0.05 0.01
CA VAL A 382 1.62 0.18 -1.02
C VAL A 382 1.08 1.60 -0.99
N PRO A 383 0.69 2.18 0.16
CA PRO A 383 0.06 3.49 0.12
C PRO A 383 1.07 4.63 -0.07
N GLU A 384 2.35 4.45 0.30
CA GLU A 384 3.44 5.37 -0.07
C GLU A 384 3.63 5.40 -1.59
N ILE A 385 3.66 4.24 -2.24
CA ILE A 385 3.76 4.14 -3.70
C ILE A 385 2.51 4.74 -4.35
N ALA A 386 1.32 4.41 -3.84
CA ALA A 386 0.06 4.98 -4.33
C ALA A 386 0.05 6.52 -4.23
N SER A 387 0.55 7.09 -3.13
CA SER A 387 0.70 8.54 -2.97
C SER A 387 1.58 9.13 -4.06
N ARG A 388 2.75 8.53 -4.30
CA ARG A 388 3.68 8.98 -5.36
C ARG A 388 3.06 8.91 -6.75
N LEU A 389 2.32 7.84 -7.05
CA LEU A 389 1.62 7.71 -8.34
C LEU A 389 0.53 8.78 -8.51
N VAL A 390 -0.20 9.11 -7.45
CA VAL A 390 -1.18 10.22 -7.46
C VAL A 390 -0.48 11.56 -7.63
N ASP A 391 0.64 11.79 -6.96
CA ASP A 391 1.46 13.01 -7.08
C ASP A 391 2.06 13.18 -8.49
N GLU A 392 2.32 12.07 -9.19
CA GLU A 392 2.73 12.04 -10.59
C GLU A 392 1.56 12.26 -11.58
N GLY A 393 0.33 12.40 -11.07
CA GLY A 393 -0.87 12.71 -11.86
C GLY A 393 -1.56 11.50 -12.47
N LEU A 394 -1.26 10.27 -12.02
CA LEU A 394 -1.99 9.09 -12.46
C LEU A 394 -3.42 9.09 -11.90
N ASP A 395 -4.37 8.63 -12.71
CA ASP A 395 -5.76 8.52 -12.29
C ASP A 395 -6.00 7.37 -11.30
N GLY A 396 -7.08 7.46 -10.53
CA GLY A 396 -7.40 6.50 -9.49
C GLY A 396 -7.67 5.08 -9.99
N LEU A 397 -8.11 4.88 -11.23
CA LEU A 397 -8.29 3.53 -11.80
C LEU A 397 -6.92 2.88 -12.06
N THR A 398 -5.97 3.64 -12.60
CA THR A 398 -4.60 3.16 -12.83
C THR A 398 -3.93 2.79 -11.52
N VAL A 399 -4.05 3.62 -10.48
CA VAL A 399 -3.49 3.32 -9.15
C VAL A 399 -4.24 2.16 -8.47
N ALA A 400 -5.56 2.06 -8.63
CA ALA A 400 -6.33 0.92 -8.11
C ALA A 400 -5.90 -0.42 -8.73
N ARG A 401 -5.52 -0.43 -10.01
CA ARG A 401 -4.97 -1.63 -10.68
C ARG A 401 -3.65 -2.06 -10.06
N PHE A 402 -2.77 -1.10 -9.76
CA PHE A 402 -1.54 -1.37 -9.02
C PHE A 402 -1.85 -1.97 -7.63
N ILE A 403 -2.66 -1.28 -6.81
CA ILE A 403 -3.02 -1.77 -5.46
C ILE A 403 -3.63 -3.18 -5.54
N SER A 404 -4.52 -3.41 -6.51
CA SER A 404 -5.15 -4.73 -6.71
C SER A 404 -4.15 -5.80 -7.15
N SER A 405 -3.14 -5.45 -7.95
CA SER A 405 -2.06 -6.35 -8.32
C SER A 405 -1.26 -6.79 -7.10
N GLU A 406 -0.86 -5.84 -6.26
CA GLU A 406 -0.09 -6.12 -5.04
C GLU A 406 -0.91 -6.93 -4.04
N LEU A 407 -2.21 -6.63 -3.87
CA LEU A 407 -3.11 -7.43 -3.03
C LEU A 407 -3.22 -8.89 -3.50
N ARG A 408 -3.26 -9.12 -4.82
CA ARG A 408 -3.30 -10.48 -5.39
C ARG A 408 -1.99 -11.22 -5.18
N ALA A 409 -0.85 -10.54 -5.39
CA ALA A 409 0.47 -11.11 -5.14
C ALA A 409 0.66 -11.47 -3.66
N LEU A 410 0.24 -10.57 -2.76
CA LEU A 410 0.22 -10.79 -1.31
C LEU A 410 -0.62 -12.02 -0.94
N THR A 411 -1.82 -12.13 -1.53
CA THR A 411 -2.73 -13.27 -1.32
C THR A 411 -2.14 -14.58 -1.81
N ALA A 412 -1.50 -14.57 -2.99
CA ALA A 412 -0.81 -15.73 -3.53
C ALA A 412 0.33 -16.17 -2.60
N ARG A 413 1.19 -15.25 -2.17
CA ARG A 413 2.31 -15.58 -1.29
C ARG A 413 1.85 -16.05 0.09
N ALA A 414 0.88 -15.39 0.70
CA ALA A 414 0.32 -15.80 1.98
C ALA A 414 -0.24 -17.24 1.92
N SER A 415 -0.77 -17.64 0.77
CA SER A 415 -1.25 -19.00 0.52
C SER A 415 -0.11 -20.04 0.49
N GLU A 416 1.03 -19.70 -0.10
CA GLU A 416 2.20 -20.58 -0.13
C GLU A 416 2.78 -20.79 1.27
N ILE A 417 2.90 -19.71 2.06
CA ILE A 417 3.35 -19.76 3.45
C ILE A 417 2.39 -20.63 4.27
N ALA A 418 1.07 -20.39 4.16
CA ALA A 418 0.06 -21.17 4.87
C ALA A 418 0.12 -22.67 4.53
N ALA A 419 0.31 -23.02 3.26
CA ALA A 419 0.45 -24.43 2.85
C ALA A 419 1.76 -25.05 3.38
N GLY A 420 2.87 -24.32 3.36
CA GLY A 420 4.16 -24.78 3.89
C GLY A 420 4.11 -25.07 5.39
N GLU A 421 3.40 -24.25 6.16
CA GLU A 421 3.19 -24.47 7.59
C GLU A 421 2.38 -25.73 7.89
N LEU A 422 1.29 -25.98 7.15
CA LEU A 422 0.51 -27.21 7.33
C LEU A 422 1.37 -28.45 7.05
N ALA A 423 2.23 -28.39 6.04
CA ALA A 423 3.18 -29.45 5.76
C ALA A 423 4.18 -29.64 6.93
N ALA A 424 4.71 -28.56 7.49
CA ALA A 424 5.61 -28.59 8.64
C ALA A 424 4.93 -29.09 9.94
N GLU A 425 3.63 -28.84 10.11
CA GLU A 425 2.79 -29.35 11.21
C GLU A 425 2.42 -30.83 11.05
N GLY A 426 2.86 -31.50 9.98
CA GLY A 426 2.63 -32.91 9.74
C GLY A 426 1.32 -33.25 9.03
N LEU A 427 0.55 -32.25 8.57
CA LEU A 427 -0.65 -32.47 7.75
C LEU A 427 -0.31 -32.76 6.27
N GLY A 428 0.95 -32.61 5.88
CA GLY A 428 1.42 -32.85 4.52
C GLY A 428 0.98 -31.77 3.52
N THR A 429 1.15 -32.07 2.23
CA THR A 429 0.73 -31.19 1.13
C THR A 429 -0.79 -31.21 0.95
N ALA A 430 -1.31 -30.26 0.16
CA ALA A 430 -2.74 -30.24 -0.18
C ALA A 430 -3.21 -31.61 -0.73
N PRO A 431 -4.37 -32.11 -0.29
CA PRO A 431 -4.85 -33.46 -0.64
C PRO A 431 -5.30 -33.58 -2.10
N ALA A 432 -5.56 -32.46 -2.77
CA ALA A 432 -5.92 -32.40 -4.18
C ALA A 432 -5.45 -31.09 -4.83
N PRO A 433 -5.31 -31.04 -6.17
CA PRO A 433 -5.15 -29.79 -6.90
C PRO A 433 -6.23 -28.77 -6.53
N TRP A 434 -5.81 -27.54 -6.27
CA TRP A 434 -6.67 -26.44 -5.83
C TRP A 434 -6.34 -25.16 -6.58
N CYS A 435 -7.24 -24.19 -6.51
CA CYS A 435 -7.07 -22.85 -7.00
C CYS A 435 -7.65 -21.84 -6.01
N LEU A 436 -6.81 -20.91 -5.55
CA LEU A 436 -7.21 -19.78 -4.73
C LEU A 436 -7.59 -18.60 -5.63
N LEU A 437 -8.67 -17.94 -5.24
CA LEU A 437 -9.28 -16.84 -5.96
C LEU A 437 -9.28 -15.59 -5.09
N VAL A 438 -9.05 -14.45 -5.73
CA VAL A 438 -9.45 -13.13 -5.19
C VAL A 438 -10.74 -12.73 -5.88
N LEU A 439 -11.68 -12.19 -5.09
CA LEU A 439 -13.01 -11.80 -5.53
C LEU A 439 -13.20 -10.27 -5.43
N GLY A 440 -14.41 -9.79 -5.74
CA GLY A 440 -14.79 -8.40 -5.51
C GLY A 440 -13.88 -7.38 -6.19
N SER A 441 -13.62 -6.25 -5.52
CA SER A 441 -12.79 -5.17 -6.10
C SER A 441 -11.37 -5.61 -6.41
N GLY A 442 -10.82 -6.52 -5.59
CA GLY A 442 -9.50 -7.10 -5.82
C GLY A 442 -9.47 -7.90 -7.12
N GLY A 443 -10.52 -8.64 -7.42
CA GLY A 443 -10.66 -9.38 -8.68
C GLY A 443 -10.87 -8.49 -9.90
N ARG A 444 -11.62 -7.38 -9.76
CA ARG A 444 -11.85 -6.40 -10.86
C ARG A 444 -10.65 -5.51 -11.18
N GLY A 445 -9.69 -5.40 -10.26
CA GLY A 445 -8.56 -4.47 -10.42
C GLY A 445 -8.91 -3.05 -9.96
N GLU A 446 -9.81 -2.94 -8.97
CA GLU A 446 -10.45 -1.71 -8.53
C GLU A 446 -10.37 -1.51 -7.01
N SER A 447 -9.56 -2.31 -6.31
CA SER A 447 -9.31 -2.12 -4.87
C SER A 447 -8.52 -0.85 -4.63
N LEU A 448 -8.91 -0.14 -3.57
CA LEU A 448 -8.19 1.00 -3.02
C LEU A 448 -7.55 0.60 -1.68
N LEU A 449 -7.11 1.56 -0.87
CA LEU A 449 -6.29 1.34 0.32
C LEU A 449 -7.06 0.76 1.52
N GLY A 450 -8.39 0.74 1.46
CA GLY A 450 -9.27 0.15 2.49
C GLY A 450 -9.88 -1.19 2.09
N ALA A 451 -9.17 -2.00 1.30
CA ALA A 451 -9.65 -3.32 0.87
C ALA A 451 -9.55 -4.36 2.00
N ASP A 452 -10.54 -5.24 2.10
CA ASP A 452 -10.59 -6.40 2.99
C ASP A 452 -10.39 -7.72 2.23
N GLN A 453 -10.40 -8.83 2.98
CA GLN A 453 -10.15 -10.16 2.44
C GLN A 453 -11.38 -10.75 1.75
N ASP A 454 -11.47 -10.58 0.42
CA ASP A 454 -12.46 -11.27 -0.42
C ASP A 454 -11.79 -12.40 -1.20
N ASN A 455 -11.85 -13.63 -0.69
CA ASN A 455 -11.20 -14.80 -1.30
C ASN A 455 -12.04 -16.08 -1.24
N ALA A 456 -11.76 -17.00 -2.17
CA ALA A 456 -12.42 -18.30 -2.28
C ALA A 456 -11.50 -19.38 -2.83
N LEU A 457 -11.82 -20.65 -2.62
CA LEU A 457 -11.02 -21.78 -3.06
C LEU A 457 -11.85 -22.83 -3.81
N ILE A 458 -11.31 -23.33 -4.92
CA ILE A 458 -11.85 -24.47 -5.67
C ILE A 458 -10.82 -25.60 -5.59
N HIS A 459 -11.25 -26.85 -5.44
CA HIS A 459 -10.37 -28.03 -5.54
C HIS A 459 -11.00 -29.19 -6.31
N THR A 460 -10.18 -30.16 -6.73
CA THR A 460 -10.61 -31.40 -7.41
C THR A 460 -10.66 -32.61 -6.48
N GLY A 461 -10.59 -32.37 -5.18
CA GLY A 461 -10.67 -33.41 -4.15
C GLY A 461 -12.10 -33.90 -3.92
N SER A 462 -12.33 -34.55 -2.79
CA SER A 462 -13.65 -34.88 -2.30
C SER A 462 -14.07 -33.95 -1.14
N PRO A 463 -15.33 -33.96 -0.72
CA PRO A 463 -15.76 -33.27 0.49
C PRO A 463 -15.01 -33.71 1.77
N ASP A 464 -14.41 -34.91 1.79
CA ASP A 464 -13.64 -35.39 2.94
C ASP A 464 -12.31 -34.62 3.11
N ASP A 465 -11.86 -33.93 2.06
CA ASP A 465 -10.66 -33.09 2.07
C ASP A 465 -10.87 -31.72 2.74
N ASP A 466 -12.11 -31.37 3.12
CA ASP A 466 -12.47 -30.04 3.61
C ASP A 466 -11.71 -29.64 4.89
N ASP A 467 -11.39 -30.59 5.78
CA ASP A 467 -10.65 -30.28 7.01
C ASP A 467 -9.28 -29.64 6.72
N TRP A 468 -8.57 -30.16 5.71
CA TRP A 468 -7.29 -29.59 5.29
C TRP A 468 -7.48 -28.18 4.74
N PHE A 469 -8.45 -27.99 3.83
CA PHE A 469 -8.73 -26.68 3.22
C PHE A 469 -9.29 -25.65 4.21
N ALA A 470 -10.01 -26.08 5.25
CA ALA A 470 -10.49 -25.24 6.33
C ALA A 470 -9.34 -24.69 7.17
N ARG A 471 -8.39 -25.56 7.57
CA ARG A 471 -7.17 -25.16 8.30
C ARG A 471 -6.27 -24.26 7.46
N PHE A 472 -6.14 -24.57 6.17
CA PHE A 472 -5.46 -23.72 5.20
C PHE A 472 -6.11 -22.33 5.12
N GLY A 473 -7.45 -22.28 5.00
CA GLY A 473 -8.20 -21.02 4.96
C GLY A 473 -8.04 -20.19 6.24
N ALA A 474 -8.02 -20.84 7.41
CA ALA A 474 -7.78 -20.17 8.69
C ALA A 474 -6.38 -19.52 8.74
N LYS A 475 -5.34 -20.29 8.38
CA LYS A 475 -3.97 -19.76 8.29
C LYS A 475 -3.88 -18.63 7.29
N LEU A 476 -4.36 -18.81 6.06
CA LEU A 476 -4.37 -17.76 5.03
C LEU A 476 -5.00 -16.46 5.56
N ALA A 477 -6.16 -16.56 6.22
CA ALA A 477 -6.86 -15.41 6.76
C ALA A 477 -6.06 -14.69 7.85
N ASP A 478 -5.39 -15.43 8.73
CA ASP A 478 -4.53 -14.87 9.78
C ASP A 478 -3.29 -14.17 9.21
N ARG A 479 -2.68 -14.72 8.15
CA ARG A 479 -1.49 -14.14 7.52
C ARG A 479 -1.85 -12.84 6.80
N LEU A 480 -2.95 -12.82 6.06
CA LEU A 480 -3.44 -11.61 5.40
C LEU A 480 -3.85 -10.53 6.41
N ASP A 481 -4.53 -10.90 7.50
CA ASP A 481 -4.88 -9.96 8.56
C ASP A 481 -3.63 -9.38 9.23
N THR A 482 -2.60 -10.21 9.43
CA THR A 482 -1.30 -9.76 9.96
C THR A 482 -0.59 -8.84 8.98
N ALA A 483 -0.69 -9.11 7.68
CA ALA A 483 -0.12 -8.28 6.62
C ALA A 483 -0.82 -6.92 6.44
N GLY A 484 -1.93 -6.67 7.13
CA GLY A 484 -2.68 -5.41 7.06
C GLY A 484 -3.91 -5.45 6.15
N VAL A 485 -4.33 -6.64 5.68
CA VAL A 485 -5.59 -6.82 4.93
C VAL A 485 -6.64 -7.40 5.89
N PRO A 486 -7.56 -6.58 6.43
CA PRO A 486 -8.46 -7.02 7.48
C PRO A 486 -9.43 -8.12 7.01
N ARG A 487 -9.83 -9.00 7.94
CA ARG A 487 -10.87 -10.02 7.68
C ARG A 487 -12.16 -9.38 7.16
N CYS A 488 -12.76 -9.98 6.14
CA CYS A 488 -14.01 -9.48 5.56
C CYS A 488 -15.18 -9.63 6.54
N LYS A 489 -15.87 -8.52 6.81
CA LYS A 489 -17.06 -8.48 7.69
C LYS A 489 -18.23 -9.29 7.14
N GLY A 490 -18.27 -9.51 5.83
CA GLY A 490 -19.25 -10.37 5.14
C GLY A 490 -18.89 -11.85 5.12
N GLU A 491 -17.81 -12.25 5.79
CA GLU A 491 -17.31 -13.64 5.85
C GLU A 491 -16.96 -14.25 4.47
N VAL A 492 -16.54 -13.41 3.51
CA VAL A 492 -16.19 -13.82 2.14
C VAL A 492 -14.75 -14.31 2.05
N MET A 493 -14.47 -15.40 2.75
CA MET A 493 -13.13 -15.93 2.92
C MET A 493 -13.12 -17.46 2.86
N VAL A 494 -12.01 -18.07 2.43
CA VAL A 494 -11.83 -19.54 2.36
C VAL A 494 -12.13 -20.25 3.70
N VAL A 495 -11.85 -19.60 4.83
CA VAL A 495 -12.16 -20.14 6.16
C VAL A 495 -13.66 -20.41 6.36
N THR A 496 -14.53 -19.73 5.61
CA THR A 496 -15.98 -19.91 5.62
C THR A 496 -16.37 -21.01 4.62
N PRO A 497 -17.06 -22.11 5.05
CA PRO A 497 -17.33 -23.27 4.19
C PRO A 497 -17.99 -22.95 2.84
N ARG A 498 -18.86 -21.93 2.78
CA ARG A 498 -19.54 -21.53 1.54
C ARG A 498 -18.61 -21.01 0.44
N TRP A 499 -17.39 -20.58 0.80
CA TRP A 499 -16.37 -19.99 -0.08
C TRP A 499 -15.20 -20.95 -0.35
N ARG A 500 -15.35 -22.23 -0.03
CA ARG A 500 -14.43 -23.30 -0.46
C ARG A 500 -15.21 -24.54 -0.91
N GLY A 501 -14.62 -25.38 -1.75
CA GLY A 501 -15.25 -26.65 -2.12
C GLY A 501 -14.82 -27.15 -3.49
N THR A 502 -15.41 -28.27 -3.88
CA THR A 502 -15.14 -28.90 -5.17
C THR A 502 -15.75 -28.11 -6.32
N ALA A 503 -15.28 -28.35 -7.55
CA ALA A 503 -15.90 -27.76 -8.74
C ALA A 503 -17.41 -28.09 -8.85
N GLU A 504 -17.83 -29.30 -8.45
CA GLU A 504 -19.23 -29.73 -8.46
C GLU A 504 -20.07 -28.97 -7.42
N GLU A 505 -19.54 -28.80 -6.21
CA GLU A 505 -20.21 -28.01 -5.16
C GLU A 505 -20.35 -26.54 -5.58
N TRP A 506 -19.32 -25.98 -6.20
CA TRP A 506 -19.36 -24.63 -6.74
C TRP A 506 -20.40 -24.46 -7.85
N LEU A 507 -20.48 -25.40 -8.80
CA LEU A 507 -21.50 -25.40 -9.83
C LEU A 507 -22.90 -25.44 -9.21
N THR A 508 -23.11 -26.32 -8.24
CA THR A 508 -24.39 -26.44 -7.51
C THR A 508 -24.77 -25.14 -6.79
N ARG A 509 -23.80 -24.46 -6.14
CA ARG A 509 -24.01 -23.17 -5.47
C ARG A 509 -24.39 -22.08 -6.47
N VAL A 510 -23.64 -21.96 -7.57
CA VAL A 510 -23.90 -20.98 -8.62
C VAL A 510 -25.30 -21.20 -9.20
N GLU A 511 -25.66 -22.43 -9.57
CA GLU A 511 -27.00 -22.74 -10.09
C GLU A 511 -28.12 -22.41 -9.08
N SER A 512 -27.88 -22.65 -7.80
CA SER A 512 -28.80 -22.26 -6.73
C SER A 512 -29.00 -20.74 -6.68
N TRP A 513 -27.92 -19.94 -6.74
CA TRP A 513 -28.01 -18.49 -6.74
C TRP A 513 -28.80 -17.97 -7.94
N LEU A 514 -28.53 -18.53 -9.13
CA LEU A 514 -29.22 -18.19 -10.37
C LEU A 514 -30.71 -18.56 -10.34
N ARG A 515 -31.11 -19.56 -9.56
CA ARG A 515 -32.51 -20.04 -9.47
C ARG A 515 -33.32 -19.35 -8.37
N ARG A 516 -32.75 -19.20 -7.17
CA ARG A 516 -33.45 -18.70 -5.97
C ARG A 516 -33.46 -17.19 -5.91
N ALA A 517 -32.35 -16.56 -6.30
CA ALA A 517 -32.17 -15.12 -6.40
C ALA A 517 -32.72 -14.33 -5.18
N ARG A 518 -32.44 -14.82 -3.97
CA ARG A 518 -32.75 -14.11 -2.71
C ARG A 518 -31.76 -12.96 -2.51
N PRO A 519 -32.08 -11.95 -1.68
CA PRO A 519 -31.16 -10.84 -1.40
C PRO A 519 -29.76 -11.28 -0.95
N GLU A 520 -29.65 -12.33 -0.13
CA GLU A 520 -28.33 -12.87 0.27
C GLU A 520 -27.58 -13.57 -0.88
N ASP A 521 -28.28 -14.16 -1.84
CA ASP A 521 -27.68 -14.81 -3.02
C ASP A 521 -27.12 -13.75 -3.99
N GLN A 522 -27.70 -12.56 -3.98
CA GLN A 522 -27.28 -11.45 -4.82
C GLN A 522 -25.94 -10.85 -4.41
N LEU A 523 -25.68 -10.71 -3.12
CA LEU A 523 -24.36 -10.31 -2.63
C LEU A 523 -23.30 -11.32 -3.07
N ASN A 524 -23.61 -12.62 -2.98
CA ASN A 524 -22.69 -13.67 -3.43
C ASN A 524 -22.39 -13.58 -4.92
N VAL A 525 -23.42 -13.33 -5.75
CA VAL A 525 -23.28 -13.11 -7.20
C VAL A 525 -22.40 -11.89 -7.49
N ASP A 526 -22.65 -10.77 -6.81
CA ASP A 526 -21.91 -9.53 -7.01
C ASP A 526 -20.42 -9.71 -6.75
N ILE A 527 -20.05 -10.63 -5.86
CA ILE A 527 -18.65 -10.88 -5.49
C ILE A 527 -18.05 -12.01 -6.35
N PHE A 528 -18.80 -13.08 -6.61
CA PHE A 528 -18.33 -14.27 -7.33
C PHE A 528 -17.97 -14.00 -8.79
N PHE A 529 -18.77 -13.22 -9.54
CA PHE A 529 -18.50 -12.98 -10.96
C PHE A 529 -17.27 -12.11 -11.23
N ASP A 530 -16.67 -11.57 -10.16
CA ASP A 530 -15.45 -10.80 -10.19
C ASP A 530 -14.19 -11.66 -9.97
N LEU A 531 -14.35 -12.98 -9.85
CA LEU A 531 -13.25 -13.88 -9.50
C LEU A 531 -12.06 -13.81 -10.46
N ILE A 532 -10.87 -13.86 -9.88
CA ILE A 532 -9.59 -14.03 -10.57
C ILE A 532 -8.72 -15.06 -9.83
N PRO A 533 -8.11 -16.03 -10.53
CA PRO A 533 -7.18 -16.97 -9.90
C PRO A 533 -5.87 -16.26 -9.53
N VAL A 534 -5.35 -16.55 -8.33
CA VAL A 534 -4.09 -15.97 -7.83
C VAL A 534 -3.05 -17.03 -7.44
N ALA A 535 -3.46 -18.24 -7.06
CA ALA A 535 -2.57 -19.35 -6.79
C ALA A 535 -3.22 -20.70 -7.17
N GLY A 536 -2.40 -21.72 -7.40
CA GLY A 536 -2.85 -23.06 -7.80
C GLY A 536 -3.26 -23.17 -9.28
N ASP A 537 -4.10 -24.16 -9.61
CA ASP A 537 -4.51 -24.45 -10.99
C ASP A 537 -5.62 -23.52 -11.47
N ALA A 538 -5.22 -22.42 -12.12
CA ALA A 538 -6.12 -21.42 -12.69
C ALA A 538 -7.12 -21.95 -13.74
N ARG A 539 -6.97 -23.17 -14.24
CA ARG A 539 -7.90 -23.76 -15.23
C ARG A 539 -9.29 -23.96 -14.65
N GLN A 540 -9.37 -24.51 -13.44
CA GLN A 540 -10.64 -24.80 -12.76
C GLN A 540 -11.47 -23.53 -12.57
N ALA A 541 -10.82 -22.45 -12.12
CA ALA A 541 -11.44 -21.15 -11.95
C ALA A 541 -11.98 -20.56 -13.27
N ARG A 542 -11.20 -20.67 -14.35
CA ARG A 542 -11.59 -20.18 -15.69
C ARG A 542 -12.78 -20.94 -16.25
N GLU A 543 -12.79 -22.27 -16.10
CA GLU A 543 -13.89 -23.11 -16.56
C GLU A 543 -15.18 -22.86 -15.78
N LEU A 544 -15.09 -22.79 -14.44
CA LEU A 544 -16.22 -22.47 -13.57
C LEU A 544 -16.81 -21.09 -13.91
N HIS A 545 -15.96 -20.06 -14.03
CA HIS A 545 -16.42 -18.71 -14.35
C HIS A 545 -17.10 -18.65 -15.72
N ALA A 546 -16.49 -19.24 -16.73
CA ALA A 546 -17.07 -19.28 -18.08
C ALA A 546 -18.39 -20.04 -18.10
N HIS A 547 -18.52 -21.12 -17.33
CA HIS A 547 -19.78 -21.85 -17.18
C HIS A 547 -20.86 -21.00 -16.49
N ALA A 548 -20.51 -20.36 -15.36
CA ALA A 548 -21.41 -19.49 -14.63
C ALA A 548 -21.92 -18.32 -15.49
N VAL A 549 -21.04 -17.69 -16.27
CA VAL A 549 -21.39 -16.57 -17.17
C VAL A 549 -22.36 -17.03 -18.26
N ARG A 550 -22.12 -18.19 -18.89
CA ARG A 550 -23.03 -18.74 -19.91
C ARG A 550 -24.41 -19.08 -19.37
N ASN A 551 -24.48 -19.62 -18.16
CA ASN A 551 -25.77 -19.93 -17.53
C ASN A 551 -26.49 -18.66 -17.09
N ALA A 552 -25.77 -17.68 -16.55
CA ALA A 552 -26.34 -16.39 -16.17
C ALA A 552 -26.90 -15.64 -17.39
N SER A 553 -26.17 -15.62 -18.51
CA SER A 553 -26.54 -14.85 -19.71
C SER A 553 -27.84 -15.34 -20.37
N THR A 554 -28.18 -16.61 -20.19
CA THR A 554 -29.38 -17.25 -20.74
C THR A 554 -30.55 -17.30 -19.75
N ASN A 555 -30.30 -17.02 -18.46
CA ASN A 555 -31.33 -17.01 -17.42
C ASN A 555 -31.95 -15.61 -17.27
N LEU A 556 -32.93 -15.30 -18.13
CA LEU A 556 -33.61 -13.99 -18.13
C LEU A 556 -34.26 -13.61 -16.79
N PRO A 557 -34.96 -14.51 -16.06
CA PRO A 557 -35.47 -14.20 -14.73
C PRO A 557 -34.38 -13.72 -13.77
N PHE A 558 -33.22 -14.38 -13.78
CA PHE A 558 -32.08 -13.99 -12.96
C PHE A 558 -31.54 -12.61 -13.34
N ILE A 559 -31.35 -12.33 -14.64
CA ILE A 559 -30.90 -11.01 -15.10
C ILE A 559 -31.93 -9.92 -14.72
N GLY A 560 -33.23 -10.22 -14.80
CA GLY A 560 -34.29 -9.34 -14.33
C GLY A 560 -34.15 -8.98 -12.84
N LEU A 561 -33.86 -9.97 -11.99
CA LEU A 561 -33.65 -9.76 -10.56
C LEU A 561 -32.36 -8.99 -10.25
N LEU A 562 -31.30 -9.17 -11.05
CA LEU A 562 -30.12 -8.30 -10.97
C LEU A 562 -30.49 -6.85 -11.25
N ALA A 563 -31.24 -6.61 -12.34
CA ALA A 563 -31.70 -5.28 -12.71
C ALA A 563 -32.52 -4.60 -11.61
N GLU A 564 -33.39 -5.35 -10.93
CA GLU A 564 -34.19 -4.83 -9.82
C GLU A 564 -33.34 -4.41 -8.63
N SER A 565 -32.28 -5.15 -8.34
CA SER A 565 -31.37 -4.78 -7.26
C SER A 565 -30.49 -3.61 -7.58
N VAL A 566 -30.02 -3.47 -8.84
CA VAL A 566 -29.32 -2.25 -9.25
C VAL A 566 -30.22 -1.02 -9.00
N ASN A 567 -31.53 -1.14 -9.29
CA ASN A 567 -32.50 -0.09 -8.99
C ASN A 567 -32.71 0.16 -7.48
N ALA A 568 -32.47 -0.83 -6.62
CA ALA A 568 -32.55 -0.68 -5.17
C ALA A 568 -31.33 0.04 -4.56
N VAL A 569 -30.21 0.12 -5.28
CA VAL A 569 -28.95 0.74 -4.82
C VAL A 569 -28.61 2.05 -5.54
N THR A 570 -29.59 2.74 -6.12
CA THR A 570 -29.39 4.01 -6.84
C THR A 570 -28.74 5.10 -5.98
N PRO A 571 -27.97 6.04 -6.60
CA PRO A 571 -27.38 7.18 -5.90
C PRO A 571 -28.41 7.94 -5.05
N ARG A 572 -28.13 8.13 -3.75
CA ARG A 572 -29.03 8.83 -2.82
C ARG A 572 -28.98 10.34 -3.03
N LEU A 573 -29.64 10.85 -4.06
CA LEU A 573 -29.70 12.28 -4.34
C LEU A 573 -30.80 12.96 -3.51
N GLY A 574 -30.45 13.99 -2.73
CA GLY A 574 -31.42 14.79 -2.00
C GLY A 574 -32.21 15.77 -2.90
N MET A 575 -33.06 16.60 -2.30
CA MET A 575 -33.89 17.57 -3.04
C MET A 575 -33.03 18.44 -3.97
N LEU A 576 -33.46 18.62 -5.23
CA LEU A 576 -32.70 19.32 -6.30
C LEU A 576 -31.34 18.66 -6.66
N GLY A 577 -31.12 17.42 -6.23
CA GLY A 577 -29.89 16.64 -6.44
C GLY A 577 -28.74 17.04 -5.52
N SER A 578 -29.02 17.47 -4.29
CA SER A 578 -27.96 17.67 -3.29
C SER A 578 -27.28 16.34 -2.98
N LEU A 579 -25.95 16.36 -2.79
CA LEU A 579 -25.19 15.18 -2.41
C LEU A 579 -25.37 14.92 -0.90
N PRO A 580 -25.69 13.68 -0.49
CA PRO A 580 -25.92 13.36 0.92
C PRO A 580 -24.58 13.37 1.65
N THR A 581 -24.53 14.04 2.79
CA THR A 581 -23.34 14.04 3.64
C THR A 581 -23.68 13.59 5.04
N ASP A 582 -22.81 12.79 5.62
CA ASP A 582 -22.77 12.54 7.04
C ASP A 582 -21.41 13.06 7.56
N GLN A 583 -21.46 13.93 8.57
CA GLN A 583 -20.31 14.70 9.07
C GLN A 583 -19.52 15.42 7.96
N GLY A 584 -20.20 15.97 6.96
CA GLY A 584 -19.57 16.69 5.84
C GLY A 584 -18.93 15.81 4.76
N ARG A 585 -18.96 14.48 4.91
CA ARG A 585 -18.43 13.52 3.93
C ARG A 585 -19.55 12.74 3.22
N ILE A 586 -19.39 12.49 1.92
CA ILE A 586 -20.25 11.60 1.11
C ILE A 586 -19.61 10.22 1.01
N ASP A 587 -20.41 9.15 1.05
CA ASP A 587 -19.93 7.78 0.81
C ASP A 587 -20.00 7.44 -0.68
N LEU A 588 -18.90 7.62 -1.41
CA LEU A 588 -18.86 7.41 -2.86
C LEU A 588 -18.88 5.92 -3.26
N LYS A 589 -18.56 5.00 -2.34
CA LYS A 589 -18.73 3.56 -2.60
C LYS A 589 -20.21 3.26 -2.72
N ARG A 590 -20.99 3.67 -1.73
CA ARG A 590 -22.43 3.44 -1.69
C ARG A 590 -23.19 4.24 -2.74
N ASP A 591 -22.89 5.53 -2.85
CA ASP A 591 -23.71 6.46 -3.64
C ASP A 591 -23.26 6.56 -5.12
N GLY A 592 -22.21 5.83 -5.53
CA GLY A 592 -21.67 5.88 -6.89
C GLY A 592 -21.07 4.57 -7.39
N LEU A 593 -20.02 4.06 -6.74
CA LEU A 593 -19.29 2.88 -7.24
C LEU A 593 -20.15 1.61 -7.25
N LEU A 594 -20.90 1.34 -6.17
CA LEU A 594 -21.75 0.16 -6.05
C LEU A 594 -22.82 0.11 -7.17
N PRO A 595 -23.68 1.13 -7.38
CA PRO A 595 -24.66 1.09 -8.47
C PRO A 595 -24.00 0.99 -9.85
N LEU A 596 -22.87 1.68 -10.07
CA LEU A 596 -22.15 1.65 -11.33
C LEU A 596 -21.57 0.26 -11.66
N VAL A 597 -20.92 -0.37 -10.67
CA VAL A 597 -20.34 -1.71 -10.80
C VAL A 597 -21.44 -2.75 -11.02
N SER A 598 -22.54 -2.68 -10.26
CA SER A 598 -23.65 -3.62 -10.38
C SER A 598 -24.40 -3.46 -11.71
N LEU A 599 -24.56 -2.22 -12.21
CA LEU A 599 -25.05 -1.94 -13.57
C LEU A 599 -24.16 -2.61 -14.63
N ALA A 600 -22.85 -2.34 -14.59
CA ALA A 600 -21.89 -2.87 -15.55
C ALA A 600 -21.87 -4.41 -15.55
N ARG A 601 -21.88 -5.03 -14.35
CA ARG A 601 -21.94 -6.49 -14.19
C ARG A 601 -23.23 -7.06 -14.81
N THR A 602 -24.38 -6.46 -14.53
CA THR A 602 -25.67 -6.94 -15.05
C THR A 602 -25.71 -6.92 -16.58
N LEU A 603 -25.27 -5.81 -17.18
CA LEU A 603 -25.21 -5.68 -18.64
C LEU A 603 -24.19 -6.65 -19.27
N ALA A 604 -23.01 -6.79 -18.66
CA ALA A 604 -21.98 -7.71 -19.12
C ALA A 604 -22.44 -9.19 -19.05
N LEU A 605 -23.10 -9.59 -17.96
CA LEU A 605 -23.67 -10.94 -17.85
C LEU A 605 -24.73 -11.17 -18.92
N ARG A 606 -25.61 -10.19 -19.18
CA ARG A 606 -26.58 -10.28 -20.28
C ARG A 606 -25.92 -10.41 -21.66
N ALA A 607 -24.73 -9.84 -21.82
CA ALA A 607 -23.88 -9.93 -23.02
C ALA A 607 -22.99 -11.20 -23.05
N ALA A 608 -23.11 -12.11 -22.07
CA ALA A 608 -22.23 -13.26 -21.89
C ALA A 608 -20.73 -12.91 -21.80
N SER A 609 -20.42 -11.68 -21.34
CA SER A 609 -19.06 -11.21 -21.14
C SER A 609 -18.40 -11.89 -19.95
N THR A 610 -17.15 -12.29 -20.14
CA THR A 610 -16.30 -12.80 -19.05
C THR A 610 -15.40 -11.70 -18.47
N ALA A 611 -15.59 -10.44 -18.83
CA ALA A 611 -14.82 -9.33 -18.28
C ALA A 611 -15.06 -9.17 -16.77
N ARG A 612 -14.02 -8.74 -16.04
CA ARG A 612 -14.11 -8.45 -14.60
C ARG A 612 -14.14 -6.96 -14.33
N SER A 613 -13.26 -6.19 -14.98
CA SER A 613 -13.19 -4.75 -14.74
C SER A 613 -14.45 -4.05 -15.24
N THR A 614 -14.92 -3.05 -14.48
CA THR A 614 -16.09 -2.25 -14.81
C THR A 614 -15.98 -1.60 -16.20
N PRO A 615 -14.84 -1.02 -16.61
CA PRO A 615 -14.72 -0.44 -17.95
C PRO A 615 -14.81 -1.47 -19.08
N GLU A 616 -14.20 -2.65 -18.93
CA GLU A 616 -14.32 -3.71 -19.95
C GLU A 616 -15.75 -4.24 -20.05
N ARG A 617 -16.43 -4.42 -18.91
CA ARG A 617 -17.85 -4.81 -18.87
C ARG A 617 -18.76 -3.83 -19.60
N LEU A 618 -18.54 -2.53 -19.41
CA LEU A 618 -19.30 -1.49 -20.12
C LEU A 618 -19.01 -1.52 -21.63
N ARG A 619 -17.75 -1.72 -22.04
CA ARG A 619 -17.40 -1.85 -23.47
C ARG A 619 -18.01 -3.09 -24.11
N ASP A 620 -18.01 -4.23 -23.42
CA ASP A 620 -18.63 -5.46 -23.91
C ASP A 620 -20.16 -5.30 -24.02
N ALA A 621 -20.78 -4.57 -23.10
CA ALA A 621 -22.20 -4.21 -23.20
C ALA A 621 -22.50 -3.36 -24.43
N VAL A 622 -21.63 -2.39 -24.79
CA VAL A 622 -21.75 -1.61 -26.02
C VAL A 622 -21.61 -2.51 -27.25
N ALA A 623 -20.59 -3.38 -27.28
CA ALA A 623 -20.38 -4.31 -28.39
C ALA A 623 -21.57 -5.25 -28.61
N ALA A 624 -22.29 -5.60 -27.54
CA ALA A 624 -23.51 -6.41 -27.59
C ALA A 624 -24.80 -5.59 -27.82
N GLY A 625 -24.71 -4.28 -28.08
CA GLY A 625 -25.85 -3.40 -28.32
C GLY A 625 -26.75 -3.17 -27.09
N ARG A 626 -26.22 -3.36 -25.88
CA ARG A 626 -26.95 -3.27 -24.60
C ARG A 626 -26.81 -1.92 -23.90
N LEU A 627 -25.87 -1.10 -24.35
CA LEU A 627 -25.60 0.22 -23.80
C LEU A 627 -25.15 1.15 -24.94
N PRO A 628 -25.67 2.38 -25.05
CA PRO A 628 -25.15 3.37 -25.98
C PRO A 628 -23.68 3.70 -25.68
N GLU A 629 -22.88 3.90 -26.73
CA GLU A 629 -21.45 4.21 -26.60
C GLU A 629 -21.19 5.49 -25.77
N GLY A 630 -22.02 6.52 -25.95
CA GLY A 630 -21.92 7.76 -25.18
C GLY A 630 -22.15 7.57 -23.67
N ASP A 631 -23.13 6.75 -23.29
CA ASP A 631 -23.40 6.43 -21.89
C ASP A 631 -22.25 5.62 -21.30
N ALA A 632 -21.73 4.63 -22.03
CA ALA A 632 -20.58 3.84 -21.59
C ALA A 632 -19.34 4.71 -21.33
N ALA A 633 -19.03 5.64 -22.24
CA ALA A 633 -17.92 6.58 -22.06
C ALA A 633 -18.11 7.45 -20.81
N ALA A 634 -19.29 8.03 -20.63
CA ALA A 634 -19.60 8.88 -19.47
C ALA A 634 -19.54 8.11 -18.13
N LEU A 635 -19.98 6.84 -18.13
CA LEU A 635 -19.93 5.96 -16.97
C LEU A 635 -18.50 5.51 -16.63
N ILE A 636 -17.66 5.26 -17.64
CA ILE A 636 -16.23 4.96 -17.43
C ILE A 636 -15.52 6.18 -16.84
N GLU A 637 -15.76 7.38 -17.36
CA GLU A 637 -15.19 8.61 -16.78
C GLU A 637 -15.65 8.83 -15.33
N LEU A 638 -16.93 8.58 -15.03
CA LEU A 638 -17.44 8.64 -13.66
C LEU A 638 -16.74 7.59 -12.77
N HIS A 639 -16.52 6.38 -13.25
CA HIS A 639 -15.80 5.34 -12.51
C HIS A 639 -14.40 5.81 -12.10
N VAL A 640 -13.65 6.37 -13.05
CA VAL A 640 -12.31 6.91 -12.83
C VAL A 640 -12.35 8.08 -11.83
N GLU A 641 -13.30 9.02 -11.99
CA GLU A 641 -13.48 10.15 -11.06
C GLU A 641 -13.76 9.65 -9.64
N LEU A 642 -14.69 8.72 -9.46
CA LEU A 642 -15.05 8.18 -8.14
C LEU A 642 -13.87 7.48 -7.45
N LEU A 643 -13.13 6.63 -8.17
CA LEU A 643 -11.94 5.96 -7.63
C LEU A 643 -10.86 6.97 -7.25
N THR A 644 -10.65 7.99 -8.08
CA THR A 644 -9.67 9.06 -7.82
C THR A 644 -10.01 9.83 -6.55
N LEU A 645 -11.26 10.26 -6.40
CA LEU A 645 -11.72 11.02 -5.23
C LEU A 645 -11.61 10.21 -3.95
N VAL A 646 -11.97 8.93 -3.98
CA VAL A 646 -11.85 8.05 -2.81
C VAL A 646 -10.39 7.83 -2.45
N LEU A 647 -9.53 7.54 -3.43
CA LEU A 647 -8.10 7.29 -3.21
C LEU A 647 -7.41 8.51 -2.59
N GLN A 648 -7.62 9.70 -3.16
CA GLN A 648 -7.07 10.95 -2.65
C GLN A 648 -7.49 11.20 -1.20
N GLN A 649 -8.77 10.97 -0.88
CA GLN A 649 -9.24 11.10 0.49
C GLN A 649 -8.60 10.07 1.43
N GLN A 650 -8.44 8.81 0.99
CA GLN A 650 -7.80 7.76 1.78
C GLN A 650 -6.35 8.09 2.10
N LEU A 651 -5.60 8.66 1.14
CA LEU A 651 -4.23 9.12 1.37
C LEU A 651 -4.18 10.23 2.43
N VAL A 652 -5.04 11.24 2.31
CA VAL A 652 -5.17 12.32 3.31
C VAL A 652 -5.56 11.77 4.69
N ASP A 653 -6.46 10.78 4.74
CA ASP A 653 -6.87 10.16 6.00
C ASP A 653 -5.73 9.36 6.63
N LEU A 654 -4.98 8.59 5.85
CA LEU A 654 -3.82 7.83 6.34
C LEU A 654 -2.70 8.74 6.86
N GLU A 655 -2.43 9.86 6.19
CA GLU A 655 -1.49 10.89 6.67
C GLU A 655 -1.94 11.46 8.02
N ALA A 656 -3.25 11.64 8.20
CA ALA A 656 -3.87 12.10 9.45
C ALA A 656 -4.10 10.98 10.49
N GLY A 657 -3.60 9.76 10.25
CA GLY A 657 -3.76 8.63 11.17
C GLY A 657 -5.19 8.08 11.27
N ARG A 658 -6.04 8.34 10.27
CA ARG A 658 -7.41 7.79 10.18
C ARG A 658 -7.44 6.59 9.26
N ALA A 659 -8.20 5.56 9.66
CA ALA A 659 -8.43 4.38 8.84
C ALA A 659 -9.06 4.77 7.48
N PRO A 660 -8.60 4.18 6.36
CA PRO A 660 -9.11 4.50 5.04
C PRO A 660 -10.57 4.06 4.88
N SER A 661 -11.40 4.92 4.30
CA SER A 661 -12.82 4.63 4.03
C SER A 661 -13.21 5.09 2.62
N SER A 662 -14.46 4.83 2.21
CA SER A 662 -15.03 5.34 0.96
C SER A 662 -15.63 6.75 1.07
N ARG A 663 -15.41 7.44 2.20
CA ARG A 663 -16.10 8.68 2.54
C ARG A 663 -15.25 9.91 2.21
N VAL A 664 -15.69 10.72 1.24
CA VAL A 664 -14.98 11.90 0.70
C VAL A 664 -15.52 13.21 1.25
N GLU A 665 -14.64 14.11 1.67
CA GLU A 665 -15.01 15.44 2.16
C GLU A 665 -15.38 16.39 1.01
N LEU A 666 -16.66 16.76 0.92
CA LEU A 666 -17.15 17.60 -0.17
C LEU A 666 -16.60 19.03 -0.14
N LYS A 667 -16.22 19.54 1.04
CA LYS A 667 -15.69 20.91 1.18
C LYS A 667 -14.29 21.05 0.60
N ALA A 668 -13.51 19.97 0.57
CA ALA A 668 -12.19 19.93 -0.06
C ALA A 668 -12.28 20.01 -1.60
N LEU A 669 -13.42 19.63 -2.19
CA LEU A 669 -13.64 19.69 -3.62
C LEU A 669 -13.97 21.11 -4.12
N SER A 670 -13.38 21.49 -5.24
CA SER A 670 -13.72 22.72 -5.94
C SER A 670 -15.21 22.75 -6.32
N ARG A 671 -15.76 23.96 -6.55
CA ARG A 671 -17.16 24.10 -6.99
C ARG A 671 -17.42 23.37 -8.31
N GLN A 672 -16.44 23.40 -9.22
CA GLN A 672 -16.52 22.71 -10.51
C GLN A 672 -16.54 21.19 -10.34
N GLN A 673 -15.63 20.62 -9.52
CA GLN A 673 -15.61 19.18 -9.22
C GLN A 673 -16.93 18.72 -8.60
N ARG A 674 -17.46 19.46 -7.60
CA ARG A 674 -18.76 19.13 -7.00
C ARG A 674 -19.91 19.16 -8.01
N SER A 675 -19.91 20.13 -8.91
CA SER A 675 -20.94 20.24 -9.96
C SER A 675 -20.83 19.11 -10.97
N SER A 676 -19.61 18.76 -11.40
CA SER A 676 -19.31 17.63 -12.30
C SER A 676 -19.79 16.32 -11.69
N LEU A 677 -19.34 16.01 -10.47
CA LEU A 677 -19.71 14.79 -9.74
C LEU A 677 -21.23 14.68 -9.61
N LYS A 678 -21.92 15.75 -9.22
CA LYS A 678 -23.38 15.79 -9.13
C LYS A 678 -24.06 15.50 -10.48
N HIS A 679 -23.55 16.08 -11.57
CA HIS A 679 -24.12 15.87 -12.91
C HIS A 679 -23.94 14.42 -13.37
N ARG A 680 -22.73 13.86 -13.21
CA ARG A 680 -22.42 12.49 -13.61
C ARG A 680 -23.17 11.45 -12.76
N LEU A 681 -23.32 11.67 -11.45
CA LEU A 681 -24.16 10.81 -10.59
C LEU A 681 -25.64 10.83 -11.00
N LYS A 682 -26.16 11.98 -11.44
CA LYS A 682 -27.52 12.06 -12.00
C LYS A 682 -27.63 11.27 -13.31
N HIS A 683 -26.60 11.32 -14.16
CA HIS A 683 -26.58 10.53 -15.39
C HIS A 683 -26.59 9.03 -15.09
N LEU A 684 -25.76 8.56 -14.15
CA LEU A 684 -25.80 7.17 -13.66
C LEU A 684 -27.20 6.77 -13.18
N ASP A 685 -27.84 7.62 -12.37
CA ASP A 685 -29.20 7.38 -11.86
C ASP A 685 -30.24 7.27 -13.00
N THR A 686 -30.11 8.06 -14.07
CA THR A 686 -30.94 7.91 -15.28
C THR A 686 -30.70 6.56 -15.97
N VAL A 687 -29.44 6.20 -16.23
CA VAL A 687 -29.11 4.94 -16.93
C VAL A 687 -29.57 3.73 -16.12
N VAL A 688 -29.41 3.75 -14.79
CA VAL A 688 -29.90 2.68 -13.91
C VAL A 688 -31.41 2.51 -14.01
N ARG A 689 -32.18 3.61 -14.05
CA ARG A 689 -33.64 3.54 -14.21
C ARG A 689 -34.08 2.99 -15.56
N GLU A 690 -33.29 3.19 -16.61
CA GLU A 690 -33.54 2.68 -17.97
C GLU A 690 -33.05 1.23 -18.17
N LEU A 691 -32.35 0.65 -17.19
CA LEU A 691 -31.77 -0.69 -17.26
C LEU A 691 -32.80 -1.78 -17.63
N ARG A 692 -34.04 -1.67 -17.13
CA ARG A 692 -35.11 -2.64 -17.45
C ARG A 692 -35.39 -2.70 -18.96
N SER A 693 -35.38 -1.57 -19.67
CA SER A 693 -35.54 -1.58 -21.14
C SER A 693 -34.34 -2.16 -21.86
N ALA A 694 -33.12 -1.93 -21.38
CA ALA A 694 -31.89 -2.44 -21.97
C ALA A 694 -31.73 -3.97 -21.87
N ILE A 695 -32.35 -4.57 -20.85
CA ILE A 695 -32.31 -6.02 -20.60
C ILE A 695 -33.39 -6.78 -21.37
N ALA A 696 -34.55 -6.15 -21.59
CA ALA A 696 -35.71 -6.76 -22.24
C ALA A 696 -35.57 -6.94 -23.76
N GLY A 697 -34.72 -6.12 -24.41
CA GLY A 697 -34.25 -6.35 -25.79
C GLY A 697 -33.25 -7.51 -25.87
#